data_AF-A0A0M3KC30-F1
#
_entry.id   AF-A0A0M3KC30-F1
#
_cell.length_a   1.000
_cell.length_b   1.000
_cell.length_c   1.000
_cell.angle_alpha   90.00
_cell.angle_beta   90.00
_cell.angle_gamma   90.00
#
_symmetry.space_group_name_H-M   'P 1'
#
loop_
_entity.id
_entity.type
_entity.pdbx_description
1 polymer ?
#
loop_
_entity_poly.entity_id
_entity_poly.type
_entity_poly.pdbx_seq_one_letter_code
_entity_poly.pdbx_strand_id
1 'polypeptide(L)'
;LADANEAESWMREKEPVVGSTDYGKDEDSAESLLKKHRALTSDLDAFKTTIDELRKQAAQCKYQEQPGGQLGRECVLALYDYTEKSPREVSIKKGDILTLLNSSNKDWWKVEVNDRQGFVPAAYVKKVEPGAAQQPSQQVSSIGVKQSEIEDQYQKLVMLGETRKRKLEEACKGYQLLREANDLAEWIRSRTQLADEAVAAQQEIGTDLEQVEVLQKKFDDFKGDLKANEMRLQEMNQIATSLTSVGQTETAVRIRQQIEDLNARWRALEEQTEQREQQLGSAHEVQRFHRDIDETKDWILEKDEALDSEDFGRDLRSVQALQRKHEGVERDLAALGDKIKTLDEKANRLRQTHPEAAEQIYDLQREINEQWNRLTAKANNRKEKLLDSYDYQRFLSDFRDLMQWIAAMNQLVSSDELSNDVTGAEALLERHQEYRTEIDSRAATFHAFEQFANQLLNSHHYASENIKQRLDDVNDARQKLEDAWVRRRHILDQCLELQLFYRDCEQADTWMSAREAFLNQEDAGDNVESLIKKHEDFDKAIASQQEKISGLETFANQLINQDHYEKDAIADKRNQILQRWERLKGALIEKRSKLGESQTLQQFSRDADEIENWIAEKFQIAQEESYRDPTHIQQKHQKQQAFEAELAANADRIATLITAGQNLIDGSKCAGGEVPSASVKLLTNISFLFALSCVFYSCHQVDLKRSR
;
A
#
# COMPACT_ATOMS: atom_id res chain seq x y z
N LEU A 1 1.01 56.43 -103.59
CA LEU A 1 2.41 56.18 -104.00
C LEU A 1 3.40 57.02 -103.17
N ALA A 2 3.17 58.32 -102.95
CA ALA A 2 4.00 59.13 -102.05
C ALA A 2 3.97 58.58 -100.59
N ASP A 3 2.78 58.37 -100.05
CA ASP A 3 2.57 57.84 -98.69
C ASP A 3 3.18 56.43 -98.50
N ALA A 4 3.19 55.62 -99.56
CA ALA A 4 3.83 54.30 -99.60
C ALA A 4 5.37 54.39 -99.53
N ASN A 5 5.97 55.36 -100.24
CA ASN A 5 7.42 55.60 -100.17
C ASN A 5 7.84 56.20 -98.81
N GLU A 6 6.98 57.03 -98.21
CA GLU A 6 7.20 57.56 -96.86
C GLU A 6 7.18 56.44 -95.82
N ALA A 7 6.23 55.50 -95.94
CA ALA A 7 6.19 54.33 -95.07
C ALA A 7 7.40 53.39 -95.23
N GLU A 8 7.85 53.15 -96.46
CA GLU A 8 9.09 52.40 -96.73
C GLU A 8 10.32 53.09 -96.12
N SER A 9 10.41 54.42 -96.21
CA SER A 9 11.51 55.19 -95.63
C SER A 9 11.53 55.10 -94.11
N TRP A 10 10.37 55.23 -93.47
CA TRP A 10 10.22 55.08 -92.03
C TRP A 10 10.62 53.67 -91.57
N MET A 11 10.14 52.63 -92.26
CA MET A 11 10.50 51.24 -91.98
C MET A 11 11.99 50.98 -92.14
N ARG A 12 12.63 51.53 -93.19
CA ARG A 12 14.07 51.41 -93.42
C ARG A 12 14.92 52.12 -92.34
N GLU A 13 14.41 53.21 -91.77
CA GLU A 13 15.05 53.90 -90.64
C GLU A 13 15.00 53.06 -89.36
N LYS A 14 13.88 52.36 -89.11
CA LYS A 14 13.69 51.55 -87.88
C LYS A 14 14.33 50.17 -87.95
N GLU A 15 14.58 49.62 -89.14
CA GLU A 15 15.19 48.30 -89.37
C GLU A 15 16.53 48.08 -88.63
N PRO A 16 17.54 48.97 -88.70
CA PRO A 16 18.78 48.79 -87.96
C PRO A 16 18.59 48.87 -86.43
N VAL A 17 17.56 49.60 -85.96
CA VAL A 17 17.27 49.75 -84.53
C VAL A 17 16.56 48.50 -83.98
N VAL A 18 15.62 47.90 -84.69
CA VAL A 18 15.03 46.62 -84.25
C VAL A 18 15.98 45.43 -84.44
N GLY A 19 16.90 45.52 -85.41
CA GLY A 19 17.83 44.46 -85.77
C GLY A 19 19.16 44.44 -85.00
N SER A 20 19.47 45.47 -84.19
CA SER A 20 20.75 45.50 -83.49
C SER A 20 20.86 44.45 -82.37
N THR A 21 22.07 43.95 -82.19
CA THR A 21 22.43 42.86 -81.28
C THR A 21 23.01 43.35 -79.95
N ASP A 22 22.89 44.65 -79.68
CA ASP A 22 23.30 45.25 -78.41
C ASP A 22 22.19 45.07 -77.37
N TYR A 23 22.43 44.21 -76.39
CA TYR A 23 21.49 43.90 -75.32
C TYR A 23 21.90 44.47 -73.96
N GLY A 24 22.94 45.31 -73.90
CA GLY A 24 23.48 45.85 -72.66
C GLY A 24 24.57 44.97 -72.03
N LYS A 25 25.46 45.61 -71.26
CA LYS A 25 26.62 44.98 -70.60
C LYS A 25 26.40 44.72 -69.11
N ASP A 26 25.32 45.28 -68.55
CA ASP A 26 24.92 45.24 -67.15
C ASP A 26 23.39 45.45 -67.03
N GLU A 27 22.85 45.31 -65.82
CA GLU A 27 21.41 45.43 -65.53
C GLU A 27 20.85 46.79 -65.99
N ASP A 28 21.52 47.88 -65.62
CA ASP A 28 21.09 49.25 -65.92
C ASP A 28 21.08 49.56 -67.43
N SER A 29 22.11 49.13 -68.16
CA SER A 29 22.19 49.33 -69.61
C SER A 29 21.16 48.46 -70.36
N ALA A 30 20.96 47.21 -69.93
CA ALA A 30 19.94 46.33 -70.49
C ALA A 30 18.53 46.89 -70.24
N GLU A 31 18.23 47.38 -69.04
CA GLU A 31 16.93 47.96 -68.69
C GLU A 31 16.67 49.28 -69.43
N SER A 32 17.69 50.13 -69.55
CA SER A 32 17.63 51.35 -70.35
C SER A 32 17.36 51.06 -71.83
N LEU A 33 18.03 50.07 -72.40
CA LEU A 33 17.81 49.62 -73.78
C LEU A 33 16.43 48.99 -73.95
N LEU A 34 15.95 48.19 -73.00
CA LEU A 34 14.61 47.62 -73.00
C LEU A 34 13.54 48.71 -72.95
N LYS A 35 13.72 49.74 -72.10
CA LYS A 35 12.80 50.88 -72.02
C LYS A 35 12.72 51.65 -73.34
N LYS A 36 13.87 51.93 -73.97
CA LYS A 36 13.94 52.54 -75.30
C LYS A 36 13.29 51.65 -76.37
N HIS A 37 13.49 50.34 -76.28
CA HIS A 37 12.95 49.37 -77.22
C HIS A 37 11.43 49.16 -77.06
N ARG A 38 10.90 49.26 -75.84
CA ARG A 38 9.45 49.29 -75.58
C ARG A 38 8.78 50.51 -76.22
N ALA A 39 9.43 51.68 -76.16
CA ALA A 39 8.97 52.86 -76.90
C ALA A 39 8.98 52.62 -78.41
N LEU A 40 10.07 52.05 -78.95
CA LEU A 40 10.15 51.67 -80.38
C LEU A 40 9.08 50.65 -80.79
N THR A 41 8.75 49.69 -79.91
CA THR A 41 7.69 48.71 -80.18
C THR A 41 6.31 49.37 -80.19
N SER A 42 6.06 50.32 -79.28
CA SER A 42 4.84 51.14 -79.30
C SER A 42 4.75 52.01 -80.56
N ASP A 43 5.88 52.53 -81.05
CA ASP A 43 5.92 53.28 -82.30
C ASP A 43 5.59 52.38 -83.50
N LEU A 44 6.12 51.15 -83.53
CA LEU A 44 5.78 50.14 -84.54
C LEU A 44 4.29 49.77 -84.49
N ASP A 45 3.73 49.57 -83.30
CA ASP A 45 2.31 49.26 -83.12
C ASP A 45 1.40 50.42 -83.55
N ALA A 46 1.78 51.66 -83.22
CA ALA A 46 1.06 52.85 -83.68
C ALA A 46 1.10 52.98 -85.21
N PHE A 47 2.27 52.71 -85.80
CA PHE A 47 2.50 52.73 -87.25
C PHE A 47 1.67 51.69 -88.01
N LYS A 48 1.16 50.65 -87.32
CA LYS A 48 0.18 49.71 -87.88
C LYS A 48 -1.03 50.41 -88.49
N THR A 49 -1.49 51.49 -87.84
CA THR A 49 -2.64 52.28 -88.30
C THR A 49 -2.37 52.87 -89.68
N THR A 50 -1.15 53.36 -89.91
CA THR A 50 -0.70 53.89 -91.21
C THR A 50 -0.62 52.79 -92.26
N ILE A 51 -0.14 51.60 -91.91
CA ILE A 51 -0.12 50.43 -92.81
C ILE A 51 -1.55 50.00 -93.18
N ASP A 52 -2.48 49.96 -92.23
CA ASP A 52 -3.89 49.62 -92.44
C ASP A 52 -4.63 50.68 -93.29
N GLU A 53 -4.30 51.96 -93.12
CA GLU A 53 -4.80 53.06 -93.95
C GLU A 53 -4.28 52.96 -95.39
N LEU A 54 -2.99 52.70 -95.58
CA LEU A 54 -2.40 52.43 -96.89
C LEU A 54 -3.07 51.22 -97.57
N ARG A 55 -3.38 50.16 -96.80
CA ARG A 55 -4.13 48.99 -97.29
C ARG A 55 -5.53 49.37 -97.77
N LYS A 56 -6.26 50.21 -97.03
CA LYS A 56 -7.60 50.70 -97.42
C LYS A 56 -7.54 51.56 -98.68
N GLN A 57 -6.57 52.48 -98.76
CA GLN A 57 -6.37 53.32 -99.94
C GLN A 57 -6.03 52.48 -101.18
N ALA A 58 -5.15 51.49 -101.04
CA ALA A 58 -4.80 50.56 -102.11
C ALA A 58 -6.01 49.74 -102.63
N ALA A 59 -6.95 49.39 -101.75
CA ALA A 59 -8.19 48.68 -102.11
C ALA A 59 -9.21 49.59 -102.83
N GLN A 60 -9.29 50.87 -102.46
CA GLN A 60 -10.19 51.85 -103.10
C GLN A 60 -9.74 52.19 -104.53
N CYS A 61 -8.44 52.20 -104.80
CA CYS A 61 -7.90 52.38 -106.16
C CYS A 61 -8.24 51.25 -107.15
N LYS A 62 -8.72 50.08 -106.70
CA LYS A 62 -9.12 48.95 -107.56
C LYS A 62 -10.56 49.05 -108.11
N TYR A 63 -11.40 49.96 -107.62
CA TYR A 63 -12.84 50.01 -107.94
C TYR A 63 -13.24 51.01 -109.05
N GLN A 64 -12.30 51.78 -109.62
CA GLN A 64 -12.55 52.70 -110.74
C GLN A 64 -11.89 52.21 -112.03
N GLU A 65 -12.55 51.36 -112.83
CA GLU A 65 -12.25 51.20 -114.27
C GLU A 65 -13.31 50.34 -115.03
N GLN A 66 -13.94 50.93 -116.07
CA GLN A 66 -14.44 50.31 -117.34
C GLN A 66 -15.16 51.38 -118.22
N PRO A 67 -15.42 51.16 -119.54
CA PRO A 67 -14.56 51.18 -120.75
C PRO A 67 -14.82 52.46 -121.62
N GLY A 68 -13.96 52.98 -122.51
CA GLY A 68 -13.38 52.40 -123.73
C GLY A 68 -14.09 52.92 -125.02
N GLY A 69 -13.44 53.77 -125.82
CA GLY A 69 -13.89 54.18 -127.17
C GLY A 69 -12.78 54.84 -128.01
N GLN A 70 -12.43 54.27 -129.17
CA GLN A 70 -11.36 54.72 -130.09
C GLN A 70 -11.80 54.56 -131.57
N LEU A 71 -11.55 55.58 -132.41
CA LEU A 71 -11.72 55.58 -133.87
C LEU A 71 -10.34 55.60 -134.55
N GLY A 72 -10.09 54.67 -135.49
CA GLY A 72 -8.82 54.50 -136.22
C GLY A 72 -8.71 55.34 -137.52
N ARG A 73 -7.48 55.73 -137.89
CA ARG A 73 -7.11 56.35 -139.19
C ARG A 73 -6.20 55.39 -139.99
N GLU A 74 -6.38 55.30 -141.31
CA GLU A 74 -5.64 54.39 -142.23
C GLU A 74 -4.26 54.93 -142.66
N CYS A 75 -3.24 54.07 -142.77
CA CYS A 75 -1.88 54.40 -143.22
C CYS A 75 -1.42 53.56 -144.44
N VAL A 76 -0.44 54.09 -145.20
CA VAL A 76 0.21 53.43 -146.35
C VAL A 76 1.73 53.47 -146.23
N LEU A 77 2.43 52.44 -146.71
CA LEU A 77 3.89 52.34 -146.77
C LEU A 77 4.40 52.65 -148.19
N ALA A 78 5.43 53.46 -148.32
CA ALA A 78 6.13 53.74 -149.58
C ALA A 78 7.03 52.56 -150.00
N LEU A 79 6.83 52.02 -151.20
CA LEU A 79 7.55 50.87 -151.75
C LEU A 79 8.79 51.26 -152.58
N TYR A 80 8.84 52.50 -153.08
CA TYR A 80 9.93 53.03 -153.89
C TYR A 80 10.11 54.53 -153.63
N ASP A 81 11.30 55.06 -153.89
CA ASP A 81 11.56 56.50 -153.84
C ASP A 81 10.80 57.19 -154.99
N TYR A 82 10.15 58.31 -154.70
CA TYR A 82 9.49 59.16 -155.69
C TYR A 82 9.81 60.62 -155.42
N THR A 83 10.16 61.37 -156.46
CA THR A 83 10.48 62.81 -156.35
C THR A 83 9.42 63.61 -157.09
N GLU A 84 8.87 64.63 -156.42
CA GLU A 84 7.77 65.46 -156.94
C GLU A 84 8.15 66.13 -158.27
N LYS A 85 7.29 65.98 -159.30
CA LYS A 85 7.48 66.59 -160.63
C LYS A 85 6.61 67.82 -160.86
N SER A 86 5.73 68.11 -159.91
CA SER A 86 4.72 69.17 -159.95
C SER A 86 4.42 69.67 -158.52
N PRO A 87 4.04 70.95 -158.31
CA PRO A 87 3.75 71.49 -156.98
C PRO A 87 2.61 70.82 -156.21
N ARG A 88 1.84 69.93 -156.86
CA ARG A 88 0.73 69.18 -156.24
C ARG A 88 1.14 67.77 -155.77
N GLU A 89 2.35 67.34 -156.08
CA GLU A 89 2.92 66.05 -155.69
C GLU A 89 3.81 66.20 -154.46
N VAL A 90 4.07 65.11 -153.75
CA VAL A 90 5.05 65.08 -152.64
C VAL A 90 6.10 64.01 -152.88
N SER A 91 7.34 64.33 -152.51
CA SER A 91 8.43 63.36 -152.56
C SER A 91 8.35 62.38 -151.38
N ILE A 92 8.58 61.08 -151.63
CA ILE A 92 8.55 60.01 -150.63
C ILE A 92 9.78 59.11 -150.80
N LYS A 93 10.30 58.54 -149.71
CA LYS A 93 11.36 57.52 -149.78
C LYS A 93 10.81 56.14 -149.46
N LYS A 94 11.37 55.12 -150.10
CA LYS A 94 11.07 53.71 -149.87
C LYS A 94 11.26 53.37 -148.39
N GLY A 95 10.18 52.91 -147.75
CA GLY A 95 10.13 52.57 -146.33
C GLY A 95 9.34 53.55 -145.46
N ASP A 96 8.98 54.74 -145.98
CA ASP A 96 8.21 55.72 -145.21
C ASP A 96 6.75 55.26 -144.99
N ILE A 97 6.22 55.41 -143.77
CA ILE A 97 4.81 55.18 -143.45
C ILE A 97 4.07 56.52 -143.42
N LEU A 98 3.04 56.64 -144.25
CA LEU A 98 2.32 57.89 -144.54
C LEU A 98 0.85 57.74 -144.17
N THR A 99 0.23 58.82 -143.72
CA THR A 99 -1.21 58.81 -143.46
C THR A 99 -1.96 58.87 -144.79
N LEU A 100 -2.84 57.91 -145.03
CA LEU A 100 -3.62 57.88 -146.27
C LEU A 100 -4.84 58.79 -146.10
N LEU A 101 -4.90 59.85 -146.92
CA LEU A 101 -6.04 60.77 -146.92
C LEU A 101 -7.08 60.38 -147.97
N ASN A 102 -6.65 59.90 -149.14
CA ASN A 102 -7.56 59.48 -150.22
C ASN A 102 -6.90 58.50 -151.21
N SER A 103 -7.59 57.40 -151.55
CA SER A 103 -7.16 56.35 -152.50
C SER A 103 -8.17 56.07 -153.62
N SER A 104 -9.13 56.97 -153.86
CA SER A 104 -10.21 56.78 -154.85
C SER A 104 -9.75 56.79 -156.32
N ASN A 105 -8.57 57.35 -156.62
CA ASN A 105 -7.99 57.37 -157.96
C ASN A 105 -7.03 56.19 -158.15
N LYS A 106 -7.09 55.50 -159.30
CA LYS A 106 -6.30 54.30 -159.57
C LYS A 106 -4.80 54.56 -159.78
N ASP A 107 -4.43 55.74 -160.25
CA ASP A 107 -3.04 56.03 -160.64
C ASP A 107 -2.32 56.92 -159.62
N TRP A 108 -3.04 57.75 -158.85
CA TRP A 108 -2.46 58.73 -157.92
C TRP A 108 -3.21 58.80 -156.58
N TRP A 109 -2.52 58.57 -155.46
CA TRP A 109 -3.09 58.60 -154.11
C TRP A 109 -2.64 59.84 -153.35
N LYS A 110 -3.54 60.41 -152.54
CA LYS A 110 -3.24 61.58 -151.71
C LYS A 110 -2.82 61.14 -150.32
N VAL A 111 -1.61 61.54 -149.92
CA VAL A 111 -0.98 61.16 -148.66
C VAL A 111 -0.47 62.41 -147.93
N GLU A 112 -0.24 62.26 -146.63
CA GLU A 112 0.34 63.28 -145.77
C GLU A 112 1.66 62.78 -145.17
N VAL A 113 2.72 63.57 -145.35
CA VAL A 113 4.09 63.28 -144.88
C VAL A 113 4.72 64.56 -144.34
N ASN A 114 5.14 64.57 -143.06
CA ASN A 114 5.77 65.71 -142.39
C ASN A 114 4.98 67.03 -142.58
N ASP A 115 3.67 67.00 -142.32
CA ASP A 115 2.73 68.12 -142.44
C ASP A 115 2.58 68.72 -143.87
N ARG A 116 3.08 68.04 -144.91
CA ARG A 116 2.83 68.34 -146.33
C ARG A 116 1.90 67.32 -146.96
N GLN A 117 0.90 67.80 -147.70
CA GLN A 117 -0.06 66.97 -148.43
C GLN A 117 0.14 67.08 -149.94
N GLY A 118 0.22 65.94 -150.62
CA GLY A 118 0.28 65.89 -152.08
C GLY A 118 -0.02 64.51 -152.62
N PHE A 119 0.05 64.39 -153.94
CA PHE A 119 -0.19 63.13 -154.62
C PHE A 119 1.10 62.35 -154.85
N VAL A 120 1.00 61.03 -154.74
CA VAL A 120 2.05 60.07 -155.09
C VAL A 120 1.46 59.01 -156.03
N PRO A 121 2.24 58.42 -156.94
CA PRO A 121 1.75 57.35 -157.79
C PRO A 121 1.25 56.18 -156.94
N ALA A 122 0.02 55.70 -157.18
CA ALA A 122 -0.61 54.64 -156.40
C ALA A 122 0.22 53.34 -156.38
N ALA A 123 0.93 53.04 -157.49
CA ALA A 123 1.82 51.89 -157.58
C ALA A 123 3.05 51.95 -156.65
N TYR A 124 3.36 53.13 -156.11
CA TYR A 124 4.52 53.37 -155.25
C TYR A 124 4.18 53.26 -153.76
N VAL A 125 2.92 53.04 -153.40
CA VAL A 125 2.46 52.95 -152.01
C VAL A 125 1.53 51.74 -151.79
N LYS A 126 1.55 51.15 -150.59
CA LYS A 126 0.71 49.99 -150.22
C LYS A 126 0.05 50.21 -148.85
N LYS A 127 -1.25 49.96 -148.72
CA LYS A 127 -1.98 50.06 -147.43
C LYS A 127 -1.44 49.06 -146.40
N VAL A 128 -1.34 49.48 -145.14
CA VAL A 128 -0.91 48.65 -144.00
C VAL A 128 -1.98 48.69 -142.90
N GLU A 129 -2.42 47.52 -142.41
CA GLU A 129 -3.41 47.41 -141.33
C GLU A 129 -2.76 47.49 -139.92
N PRO A 130 -3.44 48.06 -138.91
CA PRO A 130 -2.84 48.28 -137.60
C PRO A 130 -3.07 47.08 -136.66
N GLY A 131 -2.01 46.29 -136.41
CA GLY A 131 -2.02 45.31 -135.32
C GLY A 131 -0.85 44.31 -135.33
N ALA A 132 -0.12 44.28 -134.21
CA ALA A 132 0.87 43.29 -133.75
C ALA A 132 2.34 43.49 -134.17
N ALA A 133 3.17 44.02 -133.26
CA ALA A 133 4.04 43.22 -132.39
C ALA A 133 5.00 44.13 -131.59
N GLN A 134 5.06 43.89 -130.29
CA GLN A 134 5.69 44.72 -129.26
C GLN A 134 7.22 44.51 -129.12
N GLN A 135 7.92 45.57 -128.70
CA GLN A 135 8.94 45.59 -127.63
C GLN A 135 8.90 46.99 -126.96
N PRO A 136 9.70 47.28 -125.90
CA PRO A 136 9.43 46.95 -124.50
C PRO A 136 9.45 48.23 -123.61
N SER A 137 8.55 48.39 -122.63
CA SER A 137 8.77 49.41 -121.59
C SER A 137 7.89 49.24 -120.36
N GLN A 138 8.58 49.24 -119.21
CA GLN A 138 8.15 49.73 -117.89
C GLN A 138 6.97 49.00 -117.22
N GLN A 139 7.32 48.11 -116.28
CA GLN A 139 6.42 47.64 -115.24
C GLN A 139 5.97 48.81 -114.38
N VAL A 140 4.76 49.31 -114.65
CA VAL A 140 3.94 49.93 -113.61
C VAL A 140 3.48 48.79 -112.71
N SER A 141 4.15 48.59 -111.57
CA SER A 141 3.72 47.64 -110.55
C SER A 141 2.31 48.03 -110.10
N SER A 142 1.36 47.09 -110.21
CA SER A 142 0.03 47.24 -109.62
C SER A 142 0.16 47.67 -108.17
N ILE A 143 -0.63 48.66 -107.75
CA ILE A 143 -0.69 49.20 -106.38
C ILE A 143 -0.81 48.07 -105.33
N GLY A 144 -1.39 46.92 -105.69
CA GLY A 144 -1.50 45.75 -104.82
C GLY A 144 -0.19 45.01 -104.53
N VAL A 145 0.80 44.99 -105.44
CA VAL A 145 2.10 44.34 -105.21
C VAL A 145 2.93 45.16 -104.23
N LYS A 146 3.00 46.48 -104.46
CA LYS A 146 3.73 47.40 -103.59
C LYS A 146 3.13 47.47 -102.17
N GLN A 147 1.81 47.34 -102.05
CA GLN A 147 1.15 47.21 -100.73
C GLN A 147 1.54 45.92 -100.00
N SER A 148 1.72 44.80 -100.73
CA SER A 148 2.15 43.53 -100.14
C SER A 148 3.59 43.60 -99.63
N GLU A 149 4.50 44.22 -100.40
CA GLU A 149 5.90 44.39 -100.00
C GLU A 149 6.06 45.26 -98.73
N ILE A 150 5.26 46.32 -98.62
CA ILE A 150 5.22 47.19 -97.43
C ILE A 150 4.71 46.42 -96.21
N GLU A 151 3.67 45.60 -96.38
CA GLU A 151 3.14 44.76 -95.31
C GLU A 151 4.14 43.70 -94.85
N ASP A 152 4.82 43.03 -95.78
CA ASP A 152 5.83 42.01 -95.48
C ASP A 152 7.04 42.64 -94.75
N GLN A 153 7.47 43.84 -95.17
CA GLN A 153 8.55 44.57 -94.51
C GLN A 153 8.16 45.03 -93.10
N TYR A 154 6.92 45.49 -92.91
CA TYR A 154 6.38 45.84 -91.60
C TYR A 154 6.28 44.61 -90.68
N GLN A 155 5.77 43.49 -91.18
CA GLN A 155 5.70 42.24 -90.42
C GLN A 155 7.09 41.73 -90.01
N LYS A 156 8.08 41.83 -90.90
CA LYS A 156 9.49 41.52 -90.60
C LYS A 156 10.04 42.44 -89.50
N LEU A 157 9.76 43.73 -89.54
CA LEU A 157 10.16 44.70 -88.52
C LEU A 157 9.53 44.39 -87.15
N VAL A 158 8.24 44.09 -87.11
CA VAL A 158 7.53 43.68 -85.90
C VAL A 158 8.12 42.39 -85.33
N MET A 159 8.39 41.39 -86.18
CA MET A 159 9.05 40.14 -85.78
C MET A 159 10.45 40.36 -85.20
N LEU A 160 11.28 41.19 -85.85
CA LEU A 160 12.62 41.55 -85.36
C LEU A 160 12.52 42.36 -84.06
N GLY A 161 11.56 43.29 -83.98
CA GLY A 161 11.26 44.08 -82.79
C GLY A 161 10.88 43.21 -81.60
N GLU A 162 9.94 42.28 -81.76
CA GLU A 162 9.55 41.34 -80.70
C GLU A 162 10.68 40.37 -80.34
N THR A 163 11.49 39.95 -81.31
CA THR A 163 12.67 39.12 -81.04
C THR A 163 13.73 39.87 -80.22
N ARG A 164 14.01 41.13 -80.56
CA ARG A 164 14.93 41.98 -79.79
C ARG A 164 14.40 42.29 -78.41
N LYS A 165 13.09 42.59 -78.28
CA LYS A 165 12.42 42.84 -77.00
C LYS A 165 12.58 41.66 -76.05
N ARG A 166 12.30 40.44 -76.55
CA ARG A 166 12.50 39.19 -75.80
C ARG A 166 13.94 39.03 -75.32
N LYS A 167 14.92 39.24 -76.19
CA LYS A 167 16.35 39.15 -75.83
C LYS A 167 16.79 40.21 -74.82
N LEU A 168 16.24 41.42 -74.89
CA LEU A 168 16.47 42.47 -73.89
C LEU A 168 15.82 42.11 -72.54
N GLU A 169 14.62 41.55 -72.55
CA GLU A 169 13.96 41.05 -71.33
C GLU A 169 14.72 39.88 -70.70
N GLU A 170 15.25 38.96 -71.51
CA GLU A 170 16.13 37.88 -71.09
C GLU A 170 17.45 38.42 -70.51
N ALA A 171 18.04 39.46 -71.12
CA ALA A 171 19.26 40.11 -70.62
C ALA A 171 19.04 40.81 -69.27
N CYS A 172 17.95 41.58 -69.11
CA CYS A 172 17.59 42.20 -67.82
C CYS A 172 17.42 41.14 -66.73
N LYS A 173 16.63 40.09 -67.00
CA LYS A 173 16.43 38.98 -66.07
C LYS A 173 17.73 38.26 -65.75
N GLY A 174 18.62 38.12 -66.73
CA GLY A 174 19.94 37.52 -66.57
C GLY A 174 20.83 38.31 -65.61
N TYR A 175 20.91 39.64 -65.75
CA TYR A 175 21.69 40.47 -64.83
C TYR A 175 21.06 40.55 -63.43
N GLN A 176 19.74 40.63 -63.33
CA GLN A 176 19.03 40.56 -62.05
C GLN A 176 19.34 39.25 -61.31
N LEU A 177 19.31 38.12 -62.02
CA LEU A 177 19.68 36.81 -61.47
C LEU A 177 21.13 36.79 -60.97
N LEU A 178 22.08 37.40 -61.70
CA LEU A 178 23.49 37.48 -61.28
C LEU A 178 23.65 38.33 -60.00
N ARG A 179 22.88 39.40 -59.83
CA ARG A 179 22.87 40.20 -58.58
C ARG A 179 22.34 39.36 -57.42
N GLU A 180 21.17 38.76 -57.58
CA GLU A 180 20.55 37.93 -56.54
C GLU A 180 21.42 36.72 -56.17
N ALA A 181 22.15 36.15 -57.13
CA ALA A 181 23.16 35.12 -56.90
C ALA A 181 24.37 35.60 -56.10
N ASN A 182 24.82 36.83 -56.30
CA ASN A 182 25.87 37.40 -55.47
C ASN A 182 25.38 37.68 -54.04
N ASP A 183 24.17 38.23 -53.88
CA ASP A 183 23.60 38.49 -52.55
C ASP A 183 23.49 37.19 -51.73
N LEU A 184 23.02 36.11 -52.37
CA LEU A 184 22.95 34.80 -51.71
C LEU A 184 24.35 34.22 -51.44
N ALA A 185 25.30 34.38 -52.36
CA ALA A 185 26.68 33.92 -52.16
C ALA A 185 27.38 34.65 -50.99
N GLU A 186 27.10 35.94 -50.80
CA GLU A 186 27.58 36.70 -49.65
C GLU A 186 26.94 36.25 -48.34
N TRP A 187 25.63 35.97 -48.35
CA TRP A 187 24.95 35.38 -47.20
C TRP A 187 25.55 34.03 -46.81
N ILE A 188 25.78 33.12 -47.77
CA ILE A 188 26.43 31.82 -47.53
C ILE A 188 27.82 32.03 -46.91
N ARG A 189 28.62 32.95 -47.47
CA ARG A 189 29.97 33.24 -46.97
C ARG A 189 29.95 33.74 -45.53
N SER A 190 29.05 34.68 -45.22
CA SER A 190 28.88 35.23 -43.86
C SER A 190 28.49 34.14 -42.85
N ARG A 191 27.56 33.26 -43.21
CA ARG A 191 27.13 32.15 -42.34
C ARG A 191 28.22 31.08 -42.15
N THR A 192 28.95 30.74 -43.22
CA THR A 192 30.10 29.82 -43.16
C THR A 192 31.18 30.38 -42.23
N GLN A 193 31.49 31.67 -42.34
CA GLN A 193 32.47 32.32 -41.48
C GLN A 193 32.05 32.31 -40.00
N LEU A 194 30.78 32.58 -39.69
CA LEU A 194 30.28 32.50 -38.31
C LEU A 194 30.37 31.08 -37.74
N ALA A 195 30.15 30.05 -38.55
CA ALA A 195 30.32 28.66 -38.14
C ALA A 195 31.81 28.36 -37.84
N ASP A 196 32.72 28.76 -38.73
CA ASP A 196 34.17 28.59 -38.55
C ASP A 196 34.68 29.34 -37.31
N GLU A 197 34.17 30.55 -37.05
CA GLU A 197 34.49 31.33 -35.84
C GLU A 197 34.00 30.63 -34.56
N ALA A 198 32.82 30.01 -34.59
CA ALA A 198 32.30 29.25 -33.46
C ALA A 198 33.16 28.00 -33.16
N VAL A 199 33.65 27.32 -34.21
CA VAL A 199 34.62 26.21 -34.11
C VAL A 199 35.92 26.70 -33.47
N ALA A 200 36.49 27.80 -33.99
CA ALA A 200 37.74 28.36 -33.48
C ALA A 200 37.64 28.82 -32.01
N ALA A 201 36.47 29.29 -31.59
CA ALA A 201 36.21 29.74 -30.22
C ALA A 201 35.91 28.59 -29.23
N GLN A 202 35.93 27.31 -29.66
CA GLN A 202 35.52 26.15 -28.87
C GLN A 202 34.09 26.25 -28.29
N GLN A 203 33.23 27.08 -28.89
CA GLN A 203 31.83 27.23 -28.50
C GLN A 203 30.91 26.23 -29.23
N GLU A 204 31.49 25.21 -29.87
CA GLU A 204 30.72 24.26 -30.67
C GLU A 204 29.69 23.52 -29.82
N ILE A 205 30.06 22.88 -28.71
CA ILE A 205 29.19 21.81 -28.20
C ILE A 205 28.41 22.20 -26.94
N GLY A 206 28.73 23.34 -26.30
CA GLY A 206 28.12 23.73 -25.01
C GLY A 206 28.56 22.80 -23.87
N THR A 207 28.83 23.35 -22.69
CA THR A 207 29.36 22.54 -21.57
C THR A 207 28.31 21.94 -20.67
N ASP A 208 27.09 22.50 -20.71
CA ASP A 208 25.94 22.09 -19.91
C ASP A 208 24.65 22.12 -20.76
N LEU A 209 23.58 21.53 -20.24
CA LEU A 209 22.30 21.43 -20.96
C LEU A 209 21.73 22.81 -21.35
N GLU A 210 21.87 23.83 -20.51
CA GLU A 210 21.31 25.16 -20.78
C GLU A 210 22.03 25.83 -21.96
N GLN A 211 23.36 25.75 -21.99
CA GLN A 211 24.15 26.23 -23.11
C GLN A 211 23.82 25.47 -24.41
N VAL A 212 23.66 24.14 -24.35
CA VAL A 212 23.28 23.34 -25.51
C VAL A 212 21.90 23.75 -26.02
N GLU A 213 20.91 23.91 -25.16
CA GLU A 213 19.55 24.35 -25.55
C GLU A 213 19.56 25.75 -26.19
N VAL A 214 20.39 26.67 -25.68
CA VAL A 214 20.58 28.00 -26.29
C VAL A 214 21.21 27.89 -27.68
N LEU A 215 22.22 27.03 -27.85
CA LEU A 215 22.85 26.79 -29.15
C LEU A 215 21.90 26.11 -30.13
N GLN A 216 21.11 25.13 -29.66
CA GLN A 216 20.07 24.45 -30.44
C GLN A 216 19.04 25.45 -30.96
N LYS A 217 18.55 26.35 -30.09
CA LYS A 217 17.59 27.39 -30.50
C LYS A 217 18.16 28.31 -31.57
N LYS A 218 19.39 28.80 -31.39
CA LYS A 218 20.07 29.62 -32.41
C LYS A 218 20.24 28.88 -33.73
N PHE A 219 20.50 27.58 -33.66
CA PHE A 219 20.65 26.73 -34.83
C PHE A 219 19.31 26.47 -35.55
N ASP A 220 18.21 26.30 -34.82
CA ASP A 220 16.87 26.18 -35.39
C ASP A 220 16.43 27.46 -36.11
N ASP A 221 16.73 28.64 -35.53
CA ASP A 221 16.52 29.93 -36.19
C ASP A 221 17.31 29.99 -37.52
N PHE A 222 18.56 29.54 -37.52
CA PHE A 222 19.39 29.44 -38.71
C PHE A 222 18.83 28.46 -39.75
N LYS A 223 18.29 27.29 -39.35
CA LYS A 223 17.62 26.38 -40.29
C LYS A 223 16.38 27.02 -40.92
N GLY A 224 15.67 27.86 -40.18
CA GLY A 224 14.58 28.68 -40.70
C GLY A 224 15.05 29.55 -41.87
N ASP A 225 16.14 30.30 -41.67
CA ASP A 225 16.77 31.11 -42.72
C ASP A 225 17.24 30.24 -43.91
N LEU A 226 17.86 29.08 -43.62
CA LEU A 226 18.36 28.15 -44.63
C LEU A 226 17.22 27.66 -45.54
N LYS A 227 16.09 27.24 -44.97
CA LYS A 227 14.93 26.78 -45.74
C LYS A 227 14.31 27.88 -46.61
N ALA A 228 14.27 29.11 -46.11
CA ALA A 228 13.80 30.24 -46.91
C ALA A 228 14.72 30.51 -48.12
N ASN A 229 16.03 30.41 -47.92
CA ASN A 229 17.02 30.57 -48.98
C ASN A 229 17.09 29.38 -49.94
N GLU A 230 16.74 28.17 -49.49
CA GLU A 230 16.61 26.97 -50.34
C GLU A 230 15.57 27.20 -51.45
N MET A 231 14.40 27.73 -51.09
CA MET A 231 13.35 28.08 -52.05
C MET A 231 13.84 29.14 -53.05
N ARG A 232 14.54 30.16 -52.56
CA ARG A 232 15.14 31.21 -53.41
C ARG A 232 16.14 30.63 -54.40
N LEU A 233 17.01 29.72 -53.96
CA LEU A 233 17.97 29.03 -54.83
C LEU A 233 17.29 28.16 -55.87
N GLN A 234 16.22 27.45 -55.52
CA GLN A 234 15.42 26.65 -56.45
C GLN A 234 14.80 27.52 -57.56
N GLU A 235 14.19 28.66 -57.19
CA GLU A 235 13.66 29.64 -58.15
C GLU A 235 14.76 30.17 -59.08
N MET A 236 15.92 30.54 -58.53
CA MET A 236 17.07 31.02 -59.30
C MET A 236 17.61 29.96 -60.27
N ASN A 237 17.66 28.69 -59.87
CA ASN A 237 18.04 27.58 -60.74
C ASN A 237 17.04 27.38 -61.90
N GLN A 238 15.73 27.53 -61.65
CA GLN A 238 14.71 27.47 -62.70
C GLN A 238 14.87 28.63 -63.70
N ILE A 239 15.07 29.85 -63.21
CA ILE A 239 15.29 31.03 -64.05
C ILE A 239 16.58 30.85 -64.87
N ALA A 240 17.68 30.41 -64.24
CA ALA A 240 18.96 30.13 -64.91
C ALA A 240 18.81 29.12 -66.05
N THR A 241 18.06 28.03 -65.81
CA THR A 241 17.81 26.98 -66.81
C THR A 241 17.04 27.53 -68.01
N SER A 242 16.01 28.35 -67.78
CA SER A 242 15.24 28.97 -68.86
C SER A 242 16.10 29.91 -69.72
N LEU A 243 16.90 30.77 -69.10
CA LEU A 243 17.75 31.76 -69.77
C LEU A 243 18.93 31.14 -70.53
N THR A 244 19.40 29.96 -70.10
CA THR A 244 20.56 29.30 -70.71
C THR A 244 20.20 28.30 -71.81
N SER A 245 18.92 27.96 -71.96
CA SER A 245 18.41 26.99 -72.95
C SER A 245 18.33 27.52 -74.40
N VAL A 246 18.32 28.85 -74.60
CA VAL A 246 17.96 29.47 -75.89
C VAL A 246 19.18 29.99 -76.70
N GLY A 247 20.41 29.91 -76.18
CA GLY A 247 21.62 30.23 -76.98
C GLY A 247 22.90 30.41 -76.16
N GLN A 248 24.06 30.33 -76.84
CA GLN A 248 25.38 30.58 -76.23
C GLN A 248 25.74 32.08 -76.29
N THR A 249 25.13 32.89 -75.40
CA THR A 249 25.56 34.27 -75.16
C THR A 249 26.61 34.33 -74.04
N GLU A 250 27.44 35.37 -74.02
CA GLU A 250 28.41 35.62 -72.95
C GLU A 250 27.72 35.71 -71.56
N THR A 251 26.55 36.36 -71.52
CA THR A 251 25.69 36.42 -70.32
C THR A 251 25.22 35.04 -69.88
N ALA A 252 24.83 34.15 -70.80
CA ALA A 252 24.43 32.78 -70.46
C ALA A 252 25.58 31.93 -69.89
N VAL A 253 26.83 32.15 -70.36
CA VAL A 253 28.01 31.48 -69.78
C VAL A 253 28.27 31.98 -68.35
N ARG A 254 28.20 33.30 -68.12
CA ARG A 254 28.37 33.88 -66.78
C ARG A 254 27.29 33.38 -65.80
N ILE A 255 26.03 33.33 -66.22
CA ILE A 255 24.93 32.79 -65.43
C ILE A 255 25.20 31.33 -65.04
N ARG A 256 25.60 30.47 -66.00
CA ARG A 256 25.95 29.07 -65.71
C ARG A 256 27.05 28.97 -64.66
N GLN A 257 28.17 29.66 -64.87
CA GLN A 257 29.32 29.59 -63.96
C GLN A 257 28.97 30.05 -62.55
N GLN A 258 28.24 31.16 -62.42
CA GLN A 258 27.91 31.75 -61.12
C GLN A 258 26.87 30.92 -60.36
N ILE A 259 25.88 30.36 -61.07
CA ILE A 259 24.88 29.46 -60.48
C ILE A 259 25.52 28.12 -60.09
N GLU A 260 26.47 27.60 -60.87
CA GLU A 260 27.24 26.40 -60.51
C GLU A 260 28.08 26.62 -59.23
N ASP A 261 28.81 27.74 -59.12
CA ASP A 261 29.56 28.11 -57.91
C ASP A 261 28.62 28.29 -56.70
N LEU A 262 27.49 28.98 -56.90
CA LEU A 262 26.49 29.18 -55.84
C LEU A 262 25.93 27.85 -55.33
N ASN A 263 25.55 26.93 -56.23
CA ASN A 263 25.08 25.60 -55.85
C ASN A 263 26.17 24.77 -55.16
N ALA A 264 27.43 24.89 -55.58
CA ALA A 264 28.54 24.19 -54.92
C ALA A 264 28.72 24.67 -53.46
N ARG A 265 28.67 25.99 -53.24
CA ARG A 265 28.74 26.59 -51.89
C ARG A 265 27.52 26.26 -51.04
N TRP A 266 26.34 26.22 -51.65
CA TRP A 266 25.11 25.82 -50.98
C TRP A 266 25.22 24.39 -50.44
N ARG A 267 25.65 23.44 -51.29
CA ARG A 267 25.87 22.05 -50.86
C ARG A 267 26.88 21.92 -49.73
N ALA A 268 27.97 22.70 -49.77
CA ALA A 268 28.95 22.70 -48.70
C ALA A 268 28.36 23.23 -47.37
N LEU A 269 27.54 24.28 -47.42
CA LEU A 269 26.83 24.80 -46.25
C LEU A 269 25.80 23.80 -45.71
N GLU A 270 25.07 23.11 -46.60
CA GLU A 270 24.13 22.05 -46.21
C GLU A 270 24.86 20.92 -45.48
N GLU A 271 25.99 20.44 -46.01
CA GLU A 271 26.80 19.40 -45.38
C GLU A 271 27.31 19.82 -43.99
N GLN A 272 27.85 21.05 -43.86
CA GLN A 272 28.25 21.59 -42.55
C GLN A 272 27.07 21.72 -41.58
N THR A 273 25.90 22.11 -42.08
CA THR A 273 24.68 22.23 -41.28
C THR A 273 24.24 20.87 -40.76
N GLU A 274 24.26 19.84 -41.60
CA GLU A 274 23.89 18.47 -41.21
C GLU A 274 24.85 17.91 -40.15
N GLN A 275 26.16 18.11 -40.32
CA GLN A 275 27.16 17.72 -39.31
C GLN A 275 26.91 18.44 -37.98
N ARG A 276 26.60 19.74 -38.04
CA ARG A 276 26.31 20.56 -36.86
C ARG A 276 25.05 20.10 -36.11
N GLU A 277 24.02 19.72 -36.86
CA GLU A 277 22.79 19.16 -36.29
C GLU A 277 23.06 17.87 -35.52
N GLN A 278 23.84 16.96 -36.10
CA GLN A 278 24.21 15.70 -35.46
C GLN A 278 25.02 15.93 -34.19
N GLN A 279 25.98 16.86 -34.22
CA GLN A 279 26.79 17.21 -33.05
C GLN A 279 25.96 17.80 -31.90
N LEU A 280 25.13 18.81 -32.19
CA LEU A 280 24.28 19.45 -31.18
C LEU A 280 23.23 18.46 -30.62
N GLY A 281 22.68 17.60 -31.48
CA GLY A 281 21.77 16.53 -31.06
C GLY A 281 22.43 15.51 -30.13
N SER A 282 23.62 15.03 -30.48
CA SER A 282 24.42 14.13 -29.62
C SER A 282 24.71 14.79 -28.27
N ALA A 283 25.22 16.02 -28.28
CA ALA A 283 25.55 16.78 -27.08
C ALA A 283 24.34 16.98 -26.16
N HIS A 284 23.20 17.32 -26.74
CA HIS A 284 21.95 17.50 -26.01
C HIS A 284 21.52 16.20 -25.32
N GLU A 285 21.61 15.06 -26.01
CA GLU A 285 21.28 13.75 -25.41
C GLU A 285 22.17 13.40 -24.21
N VAL A 286 23.49 13.60 -24.33
CA VAL A 286 24.47 13.34 -23.27
C VAL A 286 24.27 14.30 -22.10
N GLN A 287 24.13 15.61 -22.35
CA GLN A 287 23.93 16.60 -21.29
C GLN A 287 22.58 16.43 -20.58
N ARG A 288 21.53 16.00 -21.30
CA ARG A 288 20.25 15.67 -20.67
C ARG A 288 20.39 14.46 -19.75
N PHE A 289 21.21 13.46 -20.11
CA PHE A 289 21.52 12.35 -19.23
C PHE A 289 22.27 12.78 -17.97
N HIS A 290 23.28 13.65 -18.09
CA HIS A 290 23.98 14.21 -16.93
C HIS A 290 23.00 14.91 -15.96
N ARG A 291 22.11 15.75 -16.50
CA ARG A 291 21.06 16.39 -15.69
C ARG A 291 20.15 15.38 -14.98
N ASP A 292 19.68 14.34 -15.69
CA ASP A 292 18.83 13.31 -15.08
C ASP A 292 19.56 12.54 -13.97
N ILE A 293 20.88 12.32 -14.10
CA ILE A 293 21.74 11.71 -13.08
C ILE A 293 21.82 12.62 -11.85
N ASP A 294 22.12 13.90 -12.03
CA ASP A 294 22.25 14.86 -10.93
C ASP A 294 20.93 15.01 -10.14
N GLU A 295 19.80 15.15 -10.84
CA GLU A 295 18.47 15.18 -10.21
C GLU A 295 18.19 13.90 -9.38
N THR A 296 18.65 12.75 -9.87
CA THR A 296 18.48 11.47 -9.16
C THR A 296 19.46 11.34 -8.00
N LYS A 297 20.68 11.87 -8.10
CA LYS A 297 21.64 11.95 -6.99
C LYS A 297 21.11 12.84 -5.86
N ASP A 298 20.53 14.00 -6.19
CA ASP A 298 19.89 14.88 -5.20
C ASP A 298 18.75 14.15 -4.46
N TRP A 299 17.94 13.37 -5.19
CA TRP A 299 16.88 12.57 -4.57
C TRP A 299 17.44 11.43 -3.69
N ILE A 300 18.53 10.78 -4.11
CA ILE A 300 19.26 9.79 -3.29
C ILE A 300 19.76 10.42 -1.99
N LEU A 301 20.37 11.61 -2.07
CA LEU A 301 20.89 12.33 -0.90
C LEU A 301 19.78 12.69 0.10
N GLU A 302 18.65 13.22 -0.39
CA GLU A 302 17.49 13.50 0.46
C GLU A 302 17.00 12.26 1.22
N LYS A 303 16.95 11.10 0.55
CA LYS A 303 16.55 9.84 1.20
C LYS A 303 17.62 9.28 2.12
N ASP A 304 18.89 9.48 1.81
CA ASP A 304 19.99 9.09 2.69
C ASP A 304 19.94 9.85 4.02
N GLU A 305 19.70 11.17 3.97
CA GLU A 305 19.51 12.02 5.16
C GLU A 305 18.27 11.58 5.97
N ALA A 306 17.17 11.23 5.29
CA ALA A 306 15.97 10.73 5.97
C ALA A 306 16.21 9.41 6.72
N LEU A 307 17.23 8.63 6.33
CA LEU A 307 17.62 7.36 6.94
C LEU A 307 18.67 7.52 8.07
N ASP A 308 19.25 8.71 8.28
CA ASP A 308 20.27 8.97 9.32
C ASP A 308 19.74 8.94 10.76
N SER A 309 18.42 8.93 10.93
CA SER A 309 17.83 8.83 12.26
C SER A 309 18.26 7.52 12.95
N GLU A 310 18.78 7.63 14.18
CA GLU A 310 19.02 6.49 15.08
C GLU A 310 17.87 6.26 16.08
N ASP A 311 16.73 6.93 15.88
CA ASP A 311 15.54 6.67 16.69
C ASP A 311 14.85 5.39 16.21
N PHE A 312 14.75 4.43 17.14
CA PHE A 312 14.08 3.15 16.95
C PHE A 312 12.84 2.99 17.84
N GLY A 313 12.42 4.06 18.54
CA GLY A 313 11.26 4.07 19.43
C GLY A 313 11.55 3.52 20.84
N ARG A 314 10.74 3.95 21.80
CA ARG A 314 10.88 3.64 23.24
C ARG A 314 9.73 2.84 23.83
N ASP A 315 8.66 2.69 23.06
CA ASP A 315 7.43 1.99 23.38
C ASP A 315 6.77 1.46 22.11
N LEU A 316 5.90 0.47 22.24
CA LEU A 316 5.29 -0.23 21.10
C LEU A 316 4.60 0.71 20.09
N ARG A 317 3.94 1.78 20.58
CA ARG A 317 3.25 2.74 19.71
C ARG A 317 4.24 3.58 18.91
N SER A 318 5.31 4.06 19.57
CA SER A 318 6.37 4.83 18.92
C SER A 318 7.11 4.02 17.85
N VAL A 319 7.43 2.74 18.12
CA VAL A 319 8.09 1.88 17.11
C VAL A 319 7.18 1.64 15.91
N GLN A 320 5.90 1.34 16.13
CA GLN A 320 4.92 1.17 15.05
C GLN A 320 4.74 2.44 14.19
N ALA A 321 4.81 3.62 14.80
CA ALA A 321 4.78 4.88 14.06
C ALA A 321 6.03 5.05 13.18
N LEU A 322 7.22 4.72 13.71
CA LEU A 322 8.47 4.76 12.96
C LEU A 322 8.50 3.73 11.83
N GLN A 323 7.97 2.52 12.04
CA GLN A 323 7.82 1.50 11.00
C GLN A 323 6.96 2.01 9.84
N ARG A 324 5.79 2.60 10.11
CA ARG A 324 4.96 3.22 9.05
C ARG A 324 5.66 4.35 8.32
N LYS A 325 6.45 5.17 9.03
CA LYS A 325 7.28 6.21 8.40
C LYS A 325 8.32 5.59 7.49
N HIS A 326 8.96 4.50 7.92
CA HIS A 326 9.94 3.77 7.13
C HIS A 326 9.32 3.08 5.90
N GLU A 327 8.13 2.49 6.01
CA GLU A 327 7.35 1.97 4.86
C GLU A 327 7.07 3.07 3.81
N GLY A 328 6.97 4.33 4.25
CA GLY A 328 6.94 5.48 3.33
C GLY A 328 8.23 5.63 2.54
N VAL A 329 9.37 5.55 3.22
CA VAL A 329 10.70 5.60 2.58
C VAL A 329 10.89 4.41 1.64
N GLU A 330 10.47 3.19 2.01
CA GLU A 330 10.56 2.02 1.14
C GLU A 330 9.77 2.18 -0.17
N ARG A 331 8.61 2.86 -0.13
CA ARG A 331 7.85 3.19 -1.35
C ARG A 331 8.58 4.19 -2.23
N ASP A 332 9.20 5.21 -1.62
CA ASP A 332 10.00 6.18 -2.38
C ASP A 332 11.24 5.51 -3.00
N LEU A 333 11.89 4.59 -2.27
CA LEU A 333 13.01 3.81 -2.77
C LEU A 333 12.58 2.92 -3.95
N ALA A 334 11.39 2.31 -3.93
CA ALA A 334 10.90 1.55 -5.08
C ALA A 334 10.83 2.41 -6.37
N ALA A 335 10.30 3.63 -6.27
CA ALA A 335 10.26 4.56 -7.39
C ALA A 335 11.66 5.01 -7.85
N LEU A 336 12.58 5.22 -6.89
CA LEU A 336 13.97 5.56 -7.18
C LEU A 336 14.70 4.41 -7.89
N GLY A 337 14.44 3.16 -7.49
CA GLY A 337 14.96 1.96 -8.13
C GLY A 337 14.52 1.84 -9.60
N ASP A 338 13.25 2.13 -9.90
CA ASP A 338 12.74 2.16 -11.28
C ASP A 338 13.42 3.27 -12.12
N LYS A 339 13.65 4.44 -11.52
CA LYS A 339 14.38 5.54 -12.16
C LYS A 339 15.83 5.16 -12.46
N ILE A 340 16.53 4.53 -11.53
CA ILE A 340 17.91 4.06 -11.72
C ILE A 340 17.99 3.02 -12.83
N LYS A 341 17.05 2.07 -12.87
CA LYS A 341 16.98 1.09 -13.96
C LYS A 341 16.80 1.77 -15.33
N THR A 342 15.94 2.79 -15.40
CA THR A 342 15.74 3.58 -16.62
C THR A 342 17.02 4.34 -17.02
N LEU A 343 17.77 4.87 -16.05
CA LEU A 343 19.04 5.53 -16.28
C LEU A 343 20.13 4.55 -16.75
N ASP A 344 20.15 3.32 -16.23
CA ASP A 344 21.04 2.25 -16.69
C ASP A 344 20.79 1.88 -18.15
N GLU A 345 19.51 1.71 -18.52
CA GLU A 345 19.11 1.44 -19.91
C GLU A 345 19.52 2.60 -20.83
N LYS A 346 19.32 3.84 -20.38
CA LYS A 346 19.73 5.06 -21.12
C LYS A 346 21.25 5.15 -21.24
N ALA A 347 22.00 4.90 -20.17
CA ALA A 347 23.46 4.92 -20.17
C ALA A 347 24.03 3.89 -21.14
N ASN A 348 23.52 2.66 -21.12
CA ASN A 348 23.95 1.60 -22.03
C ASN A 348 23.69 1.94 -23.50
N ARG A 349 22.56 2.57 -23.81
CA ARG A 349 22.26 3.06 -25.17
C ARG A 349 23.21 4.18 -25.58
N LEU A 350 23.36 5.21 -24.74
CA LEU A 350 24.19 6.37 -25.05
C LEU A 350 25.67 6.01 -25.23
N ARG A 351 26.18 5.03 -24.47
CA ARG A 351 27.55 4.51 -24.66
C ARG A 351 27.78 3.83 -26.01
N GLN A 352 26.72 3.29 -26.61
CA GLN A 352 26.80 2.67 -27.95
C GLN A 352 26.66 3.73 -29.06
N THR A 353 25.80 4.73 -28.86
CA THR A 353 25.53 5.76 -29.87
C THR A 353 26.54 6.91 -29.86
N HIS A 354 27.17 7.18 -28.70
CA HIS A 354 28.09 8.30 -28.48
C HIS A 354 29.42 7.81 -27.83
N PRO A 355 30.30 7.12 -28.59
CA PRO A 355 31.53 6.52 -28.06
C PRO A 355 32.48 7.52 -27.39
N GLU A 356 32.48 8.77 -27.83
CA GLU A 356 33.30 9.87 -27.30
C GLU A 356 32.99 10.21 -25.84
N ALA A 357 31.74 10.03 -25.41
CA ALA A 357 31.30 10.27 -24.03
C ALA A 357 31.16 8.97 -23.21
N ALA A 358 31.47 7.81 -23.80
CA ALA A 358 31.13 6.52 -23.21
C ALA A 358 31.82 6.22 -21.88
N GLU A 359 33.05 6.71 -21.67
CA GLU A 359 33.79 6.57 -20.41
C GLU A 359 33.14 7.40 -19.30
N GLN A 360 32.84 8.68 -19.58
CA GLN A 360 32.16 9.57 -18.63
C GLN A 360 30.77 9.04 -18.24
N ILE A 361 29.98 8.58 -19.23
CA ILE A 361 28.66 7.99 -18.99
C ILE A 361 28.77 6.75 -18.11
N TYR A 362 29.78 5.90 -18.36
CA TYR A 362 30.03 4.71 -17.55
C TYR A 362 30.42 5.04 -16.11
N ASP A 363 31.28 6.04 -15.89
CA ASP A 363 31.65 6.46 -14.55
C ASP A 363 30.47 7.01 -13.76
N LEU A 364 29.62 7.84 -14.38
CA LEU A 364 28.38 8.33 -13.76
C LEU A 364 27.39 7.20 -13.46
N GLN A 365 27.23 6.26 -14.39
CA GLN A 365 26.41 5.06 -14.20
C GLN A 365 26.91 4.23 -13.02
N ARG A 366 28.22 3.99 -12.91
CA ARG A 366 28.80 3.24 -11.79
C ARG A 366 28.56 3.97 -10.48
N GLU A 367 28.82 5.28 -10.43
CA GLU A 367 28.68 6.07 -9.22
C GLU A 367 27.25 6.07 -8.67
N ILE A 368 26.24 6.32 -9.52
CA ILE A 368 24.84 6.33 -9.06
C ILE A 368 24.38 4.95 -8.57
N ASN A 369 24.84 3.87 -9.22
CA ASN A 369 24.56 2.50 -8.78
C ASN A 369 25.22 2.18 -7.43
N GLU A 370 26.45 2.64 -7.20
CA GLU A 370 27.12 2.50 -5.91
C GLU A 370 26.37 3.25 -4.79
N GLN A 371 25.94 4.48 -5.05
CA GLN A 371 25.14 5.27 -4.10
C GLN A 371 23.79 4.59 -3.80
N TRP A 372 23.10 4.09 -4.83
CA TRP A 372 21.86 3.34 -4.70
C TRP A 372 22.01 2.08 -3.86
N ASN A 373 23.06 1.30 -4.09
CA ASN A 373 23.33 0.08 -3.32
C ASN A 373 23.60 0.39 -1.85
N ARG A 374 24.33 1.48 -1.56
CA ARG A 374 24.56 1.96 -0.19
C ARG A 374 23.26 2.40 0.48
N LEU A 375 22.45 3.20 -0.20
CA LEU A 375 21.15 3.66 0.30
C LEU A 375 20.21 2.49 0.62
N THR A 376 20.11 1.53 -0.30
CA THR A 376 19.29 0.32 -0.12
C THR A 376 19.77 -0.52 1.07
N ALA A 377 21.08 -0.70 1.22
CA ALA A 377 21.66 -1.40 2.37
C ALA A 377 21.36 -0.68 3.70
N LYS A 378 21.47 0.65 3.72
CA LYS A 378 21.16 1.50 4.88
C LYS A 378 19.68 1.40 5.26
N ALA A 379 18.78 1.45 4.27
CA ALA A 379 17.34 1.28 4.48
C ALA A 379 17.01 -0.09 5.09
N ASN A 380 17.55 -1.16 4.52
CA ASN A 380 17.36 -2.53 5.04
C ASN A 380 17.90 -2.68 6.46
N ASN A 381 19.09 -2.14 6.76
CA ASN A 381 19.62 -2.18 8.12
C ASN A 381 18.74 -1.42 9.11
N ARG A 382 18.19 -0.28 8.72
CA ARG A 382 17.24 0.46 9.55
C ARG A 382 15.94 -0.32 9.76
N LYS A 383 15.44 -1.01 8.73
CA LYS A 383 14.28 -1.90 8.84
C LYS A 383 14.49 -3.01 9.86
N GLU A 384 15.63 -3.72 9.77
CA GLU A 384 16.01 -4.78 10.72
C GLU A 384 16.05 -4.25 12.15
N LYS A 385 16.72 -3.11 12.39
CA LYS A 385 16.77 -2.49 13.72
C LYS A 385 15.39 -2.06 14.24
N LEU A 386 14.49 -1.59 13.36
CA LEU A 386 13.11 -1.26 13.75
C LEU A 386 12.28 -2.50 14.08
N LEU A 387 12.52 -3.63 13.40
CA LEU A 387 11.89 -4.91 13.71
C LEU A 387 12.38 -5.47 15.06
N ASP A 388 13.70 -5.45 15.29
CA ASP A 388 14.30 -5.82 16.58
C ASP A 388 13.74 -4.97 17.72
N SER A 389 13.73 -3.64 17.55
CA SER A 389 13.13 -2.73 18.54
C SER A 389 11.65 -3.03 18.79
N TYR A 390 10.88 -3.36 17.75
CA TYR A 390 9.47 -3.72 17.88
C TYR A 390 9.30 -4.99 18.72
N ASP A 391 10.06 -6.04 18.42
CA ASP A 391 9.99 -7.30 19.15
C ASP A 391 10.38 -7.12 20.62
N TYR A 392 11.40 -6.32 20.90
CA TYR A 392 11.79 -5.98 22.27
C TYR A 392 10.71 -5.19 23.01
N GLN A 393 10.11 -4.17 22.38
CA GLN A 393 9.05 -3.37 23.01
C GLN A 393 7.77 -4.18 23.22
N ARG A 394 7.47 -5.13 22.33
CA ARG A 394 6.39 -6.10 22.51
C ARG A 394 6.67 -7.01 23.70
N PHE A 395 7.87 -7.58 23.78
CA PHE A 395 8.30 -8.39 24.92
C PHE A 395 8.17 -7.62 26.25
N LEU A 396 8.63 -6.36 26.29
CA LEU A 396 8.49 -5.52 27.49
C LEU A 396 7.02 -5.19 27.83
N SER A 397 6.13 -5.12 26.84
CA SER A 397 4.70 -4.97 27.08
C SER A 397 4.14 -6.21 27.77
N ASP A 398 4.37 -7.38 27.19
CA ASP A 398 3.89 -8.66 27.73
C ASP A 398 4.46 -8.91 29.14
N PHE A 399 5.74 -8.58 29.35
CA PHE A 399 6.39 -8.62 30.68
C PHE A 399 5.64 -7.77 31.71
N ARG A 400 5.33 -6.51 31.39
CA ARG A 400 4.63 -5.60 32.32
C ARG A 400 3.24 -6.12 32.66
N ASP A 401 2.51 -6.60 31.65
CA ASP A 401 1.15 -7.12 31.82
C ASP A 401 1.14 -8.37 32.69
N LEU A 402 2.09 -9.30 32.49
CA LEU A 402 2.24 -10.49 33.31
C LEU A 402 2.65 -10.17 34.74
N MET A 403 3.64 -9.30 34.95
CA MET A 403 4.08 -8.89 36.29
C MET A 403 2.96 -8.19 37.07
N GLN A 404 2.17 -7.34 36.40
CA GLN A 404 1.01 -6.69 37.02
C GLN A 404 -0.06 -7.72 37.43
N TRP A 405 -0.36 -8.69 36.56
CA TRP A 405 -1.32 -9.74 36.87
C TRP A 405 -0.83 -10.65 38.00
N ILE A 406 0.45 -11.06 38.00
CA ILE A 406 1.04 -11.86 39.10
C ILE A 406 0.92 -11.09 40.42
N ALA A 407 1.29 -9.81 40.44
CA ALA A 407 1.19 -8.99 41.64
C ALA A 407 -0.24 -8.90 42.17
N ALA A 408 -1.22 -8.68 41.28
CA ALA A 408 -2.63 -8.62 41.65
C ALA A 408 -3.15 -9.96 42.20
N MET A 409 -2.83 -11.07 41.52
CA MET A 409 -3.22 -12.41 41.97
C MET A 409 -2.57 -12.76 43.31
N ASN A 410 -1.30 -12.40 43.50
CA ASN A 410 -0.60 -12.67 44.75
C ASN A 410 -1.22 -11.92 45.94
N GLN A 411 -1.77 -10.73 45.74
CA GLN A 411 -2.51 -10.00 46.78
C GLN A 411 -3.80 -10.74 47.19
N LEU A 412 -4.51 -11.35 46.23
CA LEU A 412 -5.71 -12.15 46.52
C LEU A 412 -5.36 -13.44 47.26
N VAL A 413 -4.35 -14.16 46.76
CA VAL A 413 -3.86 -15.41 47.32
C VAL A 413 -3.26 -15.24 48.72
N SER A 414 -2.64 -14.11 49.00
CA SER A 414 -1.97 -13.84 50.29
C SER A 414 -2.88 -13.15 51.32
N SER A 415 -4.20 -13.21 51.16
CA SER A 415 -5.13 -12.71 52.19
C SER A 415 -4.91 -13.43 53.53
N ASP A 416 -5.08 -12.73 54.65
CA ASP A 416 -4.96 -13.29 56.01
C ASP A 416 -6.32 -13.71 56.61
N GLU A 417 -7.43 -13.58 55.87
CA GLU A 417 -8.79 -13.82 56.36
C GLU A 417 -9.03 -15.28 56.79
N LEU A 418 -9.51 -15.54 58.01
CA LEU A 418 -9.87 -16.88 58.47
C LEU A 418 -11.31 -16.89 59.00
N SER A 419 -12.03 -17.99 58.79
CA SER A 419 -13.38 -18.15 59.35
C SER A 419 -13.34 -18.70 60.78
N ASN A 420 -14.39 -18.38 61.54
CA ASN A 420 -14.64 -18.90 62.88
C ASN A 420 -15.74 -19.98 62.89
N ASP A 421 -16.11 -20.50 61.72
CA ASP A 421 -17.05 -21.62 61.57
C ASP A 421 -16.68 -22.52 60.38
N VAL A 422 -17.25 -23.72 60.35
CA VAL A 422 -16.97 -24.74 59.32
C VAL A 422 -17.40 -24.26 57.94
N THR A 423 -18.63 -23.74 57.81
CA THR A 423 -19.19 -23.31 56.52
C THR A 423 -18.37 -22.19 55.87
N GLY A 424 -17.93 -21.19 56.66
CA GLY A 424 -17.09 -20.11 56.16
C GLY A 424 -15.68 -20.58 55.81
N ALA A 425 -15.11 -21.52 56.56
CA ALA A 425 -13.81 -22.11 56.23
C ALA A 425 -13.86 -22.91 54.91
N GLU A 426 -14.92 -23.69 54.69
CA GLU A 426 -15.19 -24.38 53.42
C GLU A 426 -15.35 -23.40 52.26
N ALA A 427 -16.10 -22.32 52.45
CA ALA A 427 -16.29 -21.28 51.43
C ALA A 427 -14.98 -20.56 51.07
N LEU A 428 -14.10 -20.30 52.04
CA LEU A 428 -12.77 -19.75 51.80
C LEU A 428 -11.88 -20.72 50.99
N LEU A 429 -11.96 -22.02 51.28
CA LEU A 429 -11.24 -23.06 50.51
C LEU A 429 -11.74 -23.17 49.08
N GLU A 430 -13.06 -23.09 48.86
CA GLU A 430 -13.66 -23.10 47.52
C GLU A 430 -13.20 -21.88 46.72
N ARG A 431 -13.29 -20.67 47.29
CA ARG A 431 -12.79 -19.44 46.67
C ARG A 431 -11.28 -19.50 46.37
N HIS A 432 -10.48 -20.09 47.26
CA HIS A 432 -9.05 -20.28 47.03
C HIS A 432 -8.76 -21.25 45.87
N GLN A 433 -9.64 -22.23 45.64
CA GLN A 433 -9.59 -23.13 44.50
C GLN A 433 -9.98 -22.44 43.19
N GLU A 434 -10.85 -21.43 43.23
CA GLU A 434 -11.13 -20.58 42.06
C GLU A 434 -9.87 -19.82 41.62
N TYR A 435 -9.10 -19.28 42.57
CA TYR A 435 -7.80 -18.65 42.27
C TYR A 435 -6.82 -19.61 41.60
N ARG A 436 -6.81 -20.90 42.00
CA ARG A 436 -6.02 -21.91 41.31
C ARG A 436 -6.42 -22.05 39.84
N THR A 437 -7.71 -22.11 39.59
CA THR A 437 -8.25 -22.24 38.24
C THR A 437 -7.87 -21.04 37.38
N GLU A 438 -7.90 -19.82 37.93
CA GLU A 438 -7.45 -18.62 37.21
C GLU A 438 -5.94 -18.69 36.90
N ILE A 439 -5.11 -19.10 37.87
CA ILE A 439 -3.66 -19.28 37.67
C ILE A 439 -3.37 -20.28 36.55
N ASP A 440 -4.03 -21.45 36.58
CA ASP A 440 -3.85 -22.50 35.58
C ASP A 440 -4.27 -22.07 34.18
N SER A 441 -5.34 -21.27 34.07
CA SER A 441 -5.82 -20.74 32.79
C SER A 441 -4.79 -19.86 32.07
N ARG A 442 -3.84 -19.26 32.80
CA ARG A 442 -2.77 -18.41 32.26
C ARG A 442 -1.54 -19.19 31.79
N ALA A 443 -1.48 -20.51 32.00
CA ALA A 443 -0.30 -21.32 31.64
C ALA A 443 0.13 -21.15 30.18
N ALA A 444 -0.83 -21.09 29.25
CA ALA A 444 -0.54 -20.87 27.83
C ALA A 444 0.09 -19.49 27.54
N THR A 445 -0.34 -18.45 28.25
CA THR A 445 0.22 -17.09 28.09
C THR A 445 1.66 -17.02 28.57
N PHE A 446 1.98 -17.63 29.73
CA PHE A 446 3.35 -17.73 30.20
C PHE A 446 4.24 -18.50 29.23
N HIS A 447 3.73 -19.64 28.73
CA HIS A 447 4.49 -20.43 27.76
C HIS A 447 4.76 -19.66 26.47
N ALA A 448 3.79 -18.91 25.95
CA ALA A 448 3.98 -18.08 24.77
C ALA A 448 5.02 -16.96 25.01
N PHE A 449 5.01 -16.34 26.20
CA PHE A 449 6.00 -15.34 26.59
C PHE A 449 7.42 -15.94 26.69
N GLU A 450 7.56 -17.09 27.35
CA GLU A 450 8.84 -17.82 27.45
C GLU A 450 9.35 -18.25 26.06
N GLN A 451 8.48 -18.77 25.19
CA GLN A 451 8.85 -19.13 23.82
C GLN A 451 9.35 -17.91 23.04
N PHE A 452 8.64 -16.78 23.13
CA PHE A 452 9.02 -15.55 22.44
C PHE A 452 10.37 -15.02 22.97
N ALA A 453 10.56 -15.01 24.29
CA ALA A 453 11.84 -14.64 24.91
C ALA A 453 13.00 -15.51 24.40
N ASN A 454 12.80 -16.84 24.38
CA ASN A 454 13.81 -17.78 23.90
C ASN A 454 14.10 -17.62 22.40
N GLN A 455 13.10 -17.29 21.58
CA GLN A 455 13.32 -16.96 20.17
C GLN A 455 14.26 -15.75 20.02
N LEU A 456 14.05 -14.68 20.79
CA LEU A 456 14.90 -13.49 20.77
C LEU A 456 16.32 -13.78 21.29
N LEU A 457 16.45 -14.62 22.30
CA LEU A 457 17.77 -15.04 22.81
C LEU A 457 18.54 -15.87 21.77
N ASN A 458 17.84 -16.80 21.10
CA ASN A 458 18.43 -17.65 20.06
C ASN A 458 18.82 -16.88 18.79
N SER A 459 18.13 -15.78 18.49
CA SER A 459 18.50 -14.88 17.39
C SER A 459 19.63 -13.91 17.75
N HIS A 460 20.19 -13.99 18.97
CA HIS A 460 21.20 -13.06 19.49
C HIS A 460 20.75 -11.60 19.44
N HIS A 461 19.47 -11.35 19.73
CA HIS A 461 18.87 -10.02 19.75
C HIS A 461 19.69 -9.04 20.61
N TYR A 462 19.82 -7.77 20.19
CA TYR A 462 20.71 -6.79 20.83
C TYR A 462 20.44 -6.59 22.34
N ALA A 463 19.20 -6.80 22.77
CA ALA A 463 18.76 -6.68 24.17
C ALA A 463 18.77 -8.01 24.95
N SER A 464 19.50 -9.03 24.50
CA SER A 464 19.48 -10.40 25.07
C SER A 464 19.68 -10.44 26.60
N GLU A 465 20.59 -9.65 27.15
CA GLU A 465 20.84 -9.60 28.60
C GLU A 465 19.61 -9.13 29.38
N ASN A 466 18.97 -8.05 28.93
CA ASN A 466 17.73 -7.55 29.52
C ASN A 466 16.58 -8.53 29.36
N ILE A 467 16.44 -9.16 28.18
CA ILE A 467 15.40 -10.16 27.92
C ILE A 467 15.54 -11.34 28.89
N LYS A 468 16.76 -11.85 29.07
CA LYS A 468 17.04 -12.94 30.00
C LYS A 468 16.69 -12.54 31.44
N GLN A 469 17.14 -11.37 31.89
CA GLN A 469 16.84 -10.90 33.24
C GLN A 469 15.33 -10.80 33.50
N ARG A 470 14.57 -10.24 32.54
CA ARG A 470 13.11 -10.08 32.68
C ARG A 470 12.36 -11.41 32.62
N LEU A 471 12.87 -12.37 31.85
CA LEU A 471 12.36 -13.73 31.83
C LEU A 471 12.54 -14.41 33.20
N ASP A 472 13.74 -14.27 33.79
CA ASP A 472 14.04 -14.78 35.13
C ASP A 472 13.15 -14.09 36.19
N ASP A 473 12.95 -12.77 36.11
CA ASP A 473 12.05 -12.01 37.00
C ASP A 473 10.60 -12.57 36.98
N VAL A 474 10.07 -12.90 35.80
CA VAL A 474 8.72 -13.47 35.65
C VAL A 474 8.65 -14.89 36.22
N ASN A 475 9.66 -15.72 35.96
CA ASN A 475 9.72 -17.08 36.47
C ASN A 475 9.79 -17.09 38.01
N ASP A 476 10.63 -16.24 38.60
CA ASP A 476 10.74 -16.08 40.05
C ASP A 476 9.42 -15.57 40.67
N ALA A 477 8.77 -14.59 40.04
CA ALA A 477 7.49 -14.07 40.51
C ALA A 477 6.38 -15.13 40.43
N ARG A 478 6.37 -15.94 39.36
CA ARG A 478 5.44 -17.06 39.18
C ARG A 478 5.65 -18.14 40.23
N GLN A 479 6.90 -18.52 40.51
CA GLN A 479 7.20 -19.51 41.56
C GLN A 479 6.77 -18.99 42.94
N LYS A 480 7.02 -17.72 43.25
CA LYS A 480 6.58 -17.13 44.53
C LYS A 480 5.07 -17.13 44.69
N LEU A 481 4.32 -16.90 43.61
CA LEU A 481 2.86 -16.98 43.60
C LEU A 481 2.39 -18.42 43.88
N GLU A 482 3.01 -19.41 43.23
CA GLU A 482 2.71 -20.84 43.47
C GLU A 482 2.95 -21.20 44.93
N ASP A 483 4.11 -20.83 45.48
CA ASP A 483 4.44 -21.11 46.87
C ASP A 483 3.48 -20.39 47.84
N ALA A 484 3.05 -19.16 47.51
CA ALA A 484 2.07 -18.43 48.29
C ALA A 484 0.69 -19.12 48.28
N TRP A 485 0.28 -19.63 47.12
CA TRP A 485 -0.97 -20.38 46.98
C TRP A 485 -0.96 -21.66 47.82
N VAL A 486 0.13 -22.43 47.77
CA VAL A 486 0.29 -23.66 48.56
C VAL A 486 0.31 -23.35 50.06
N ARG A 487 1.08 -22.35 50.49
CA ARG A 487 1.12 -21.92 51.90
C ARG A 487 -0.27 -21.51 52.39
N ARG A 488 -0.98 -20.69 51.60
CA ARG A 488 -2.32 -20.24 51.97
C ARG A 488 -3.30 -21.40 52.05
N ARG A 489 -3.24 -22.34 51.10
CA ARG A 489 -4.07 -23.55 51.11
C ARG A 489 -3.89 -24.34 52.41
N HIS A 490 -2.63 -24.54 52.81
CA HIS A 490 -2.32 -25.25 54.06
C HIS A 490 -2.92 -24.56 55.30
N ILE A 491 -2.82 -23.24 55.40
CA ILE A 491 -3.42 -22.48 56.51
C ILE A 491 -4.96 -22.57 56.50
N LEU A 492 -5.60 -22.53 55.33
CA LEU A 492 -7.06 -22.67 55.21
C LEU A 492 -7.53 -24.09 55.57
N ASP A 493 -6.78 -25.12 55.17
CA ASP A 493 -7.06 -26.51 55.56
C ASP A 493 -6.94 -26.67 57.09
N GLN A 494 -5.88 -26.12 57.71
CA GLN A 494 -5.74 -26.07 59.17
C GLN A 494 -6.91 -25.31 59.82
N CYS A 495 -7.35 -24.18 59.24
CA CYS A 495 -8.49 -23.43 59.76
C CYS A 495 -9.77 -24.29 59.77
N LEU A 496 -10.06 -25.02 58.69
CA LEU A 496 -11.19 -25.94 58.64
C LEU A 496 -11.08 -27.04 59.71
N GLU A 497 -9.91 -27.65 59.86
CA GLU A 497 -9.66 -28.67 60.88
C GLU A 497 -9.88 -28.14 62.30
N LEU A 498 -9.44 -26.90 62.59
CA LEU A 498 -9.69 -26.22 63.85
C LEU A 498 -11.19 -26.00 64.11
N GLN A 499 -11.95 -25.54 63.10
CA GLN A 499 -13.39 -25.32 63.26
C GLN A 499 -14.16 -26.63 63.45
N LEU A 500 -13.75 -27.71 62.79
CA LEU A 500 -14.28 -29.04 63.02
C LEU A 500 -14.00 -29.52 64.46
N PHE A 501 -12.76 -29.33 64.93
CA PHE A 501 -12.38 -29.65 66.31
C PHE A 501 -13.22 -28.88 67.34
N TYR A 502 -13.40 -27.57 67.15
CA TYR A 502 -14.21 -26.77 68.07
C TYR A 502 -15.69 -27.15 68.05
N ARG A 503 -16.27 -27.42 66.87
CA ARG A 503 -17.65 -27.92 66.77
C ARG A 503 -17.82 -29.24 67.52
N ASP A 504 -16.89 -30.17 67.36
CA ASP A 504 -16.96 -31.48 68.02
C ASP A 504 -16.72 -31.35 69.55
N CYS A 505 -15.87 -30.41 69.98
CA CYS A 505 -15.74 -30.03 71.40
C CYS A 505 -17.03 -29.45 71.96
N GLU A 506 -17.71 -28.57 71.23
CA GLU A 506 -18.99 -27.97 71.63
C GLU A 506 -20.09 -29.05 71.77
N GLN A 507 -20.12 -30.02 70.85
CA GLN A 507 -21.01 -31.17 70.94
C GLN A 507 -20.73 -32.01 72.20
N ALA A 508 -19.44 -32.26 72.49
CA ALA A 508 -19.03 -32.96 73.70
C ALA A 508 -19.41 -32.18 74.98
N ASP A 509 -19.14 -30.87 75.00
CA ASP A 509 -19.50 -29.97 76.10
C ASP A 509 -21.01 -29.93 76.33
N THR A 510 -21.81 -29.84 75.27
CA THR A 510 -23.28 -29.84 75.33
C THR A 510 -23.80 -31.17 75.90
N TRP A 511 -23.24 -32.29 75.43
CA TRP A 511 -23.58 -33.61 75.93
C TRP A 511 -23.23 -33.76 77.42
N MET A 512 -22.01 -33.37 77.81
CA MET A 512 -21.57 -33.43 79.20
C MET A 512 -22.41 -32.54 80.10
N SER A 513 -22.74 -31.32 79.66
CA SER A 513 -23.60 -30.38 80.41
C SER A 513 -24.98 -30.99 80.69
N ALA A 514 -25.59 -31.65 79.70
CA ALA A 514 -26.87 -32.33 79.88
C ALA A 514 -26.78 -33.48 80.92
N ARG A 515 -25.62 -34.14 81.05
CA ARG A 515 -25.42 -35.22 82.04
C ARG A 515 -25.06 -34.69 83.43
N GLU A 516 -24.24 -33.66 83.51
CA GLU A 516 -23.98 -32.94 84.76
C GLU A 516 -25.28 -32.39 85.37
N ALA A 517 -26.17 -31.81 84.53
CA ALA A 517 -27.49 -31.35 84.97
C ALA A 517 -28.35 -32.49 85.54
N PHE A 518 -28.33 -33.66 84.90
CA PHE A 518 -29.05 -34.84 85.38
C PHE A 518 -28.49 -35.37 86.71
N LEU A 519 -27.16 -35.36 86.89
CA LEU A 519 -26.53 -35.78 88.15
C LEU A 519 -26.91 -34.90 89.33
N ASN A 520 -27.07 -33.59 89.09
CA ASN A 520 -27.40 -32.60 90.10
C ASN A 520 -28.89 -32.56 90.47
N GLN A 521 -29.75 -33.29 89.76
CA GLN A 521 -31.15 -33.41 90.12
C GLN A 521 -31.28 -34.27 91.38
N GLU A 522 -31.93 -33.74 92.43
CA GLU A 522 -32.25 -34.52 93.63
C GLU A 522 -33.22 -35.64 93.28
N ASP A 523 -32.92 -36.86 93.74
CA ASP A 523 -33.67 -38.09 93.47
C ASP A 523 -35.00 -38.14 94.28
N ALA A 524 -35.77 -37.05 94.27
CA ALA A 524 -36.99 -36.87 95.02
C ALA A 524 -38.15 -37.65 94.39
N GLY A 525 -38.30 -38.92 94.77
CA GLY A 525 -39.50 -39.73 94.50
C GLY A 525 -39.29 -41.01 93.68
N ASP A 526 -38.09 -41.25 93.16
CA ASP A 526 -37.78 -42.49 92.42
C ASP A 526 -37.26 -43.59 93.38
N ASN A 527 -37.79 -44.81 93.25
CA ASN A 527 -37.26 -45.97 93.99
C ASN A 527 -35.83 -46.30 93.51
N VAL A 528 -34.96 -46.72 94.43
CA VAL A 528 -33.52 -46.97 94.21
C VAL A 528 -33.27 -47.90 93.02
N GLU A 529 -34.09 -48.92 92.83
CA GLU A 529 -33.99 -49.85 91.70
C GLU A 529 -34.16 -49.15 90.34
N SER A 530 -35.05 -48.17 90.26
CA SER A 530 -35.27 -47.39 89.04
C SER A 530 -34.11 -46.44 88.73
N LEU A 531 -33.47 -45.89 89.77
CA LEU A 531 -32.28 -45.05 89.66
C LEU A 531 -31.04 -45.87 89.25
N ILE A 532 -30.93 -47.09 89.76
CA ILE A 532 -29.89 -48.05 89.36
C ILE A 532 -30.04 -48.41 87.88
N LYS A 533 -31.25 -48.74 87.43
CA LYS A 533 -31.50 -49.03 86.02
C LYS A 533 -31.18 -47.85 85.11
N LYS A 534 -31.55 -46.63 85.51
CA LYS A 534 -31.16 -45.39 84.80
C LYS A 534 -29.64 -45.22 84.75
N HIS A 535 -28.93 -45.60 85.82
CA HIS A 535 -27.46 -45.58 85.88
C HIS A 535 -26.82 -46.58 84.90
N GLU A 536 -27.36 -47.79 84.79
CA GLU A 536 -26.89 -48.79 83.82
C GLU A 536 -27.10 -48.35 82.35
N ASP A 537 -28.18 -47.62 82.07
CA ASP A 537 -28.39 -47.00 80.77
C ASP A 537 -27.37 -45.88 80.51
N PHE A 538 -26.91 -45.17 81.55
CA PHE A 538 -25.80 -44.22 81.43
C PHE A 538 -24.47 -44.89 81.17
N ASP A 539 -24.16 -46.04 81.77
CA ASP A 539 -22.89 -46.73 81.55
C ASP A 539 -22.67 -47.06 80.06
N LYS A 540 -23.72 -47.47 79.35
CA LYS A 540 -23.67 -47.68 77.89
C LYS A 540 -23.44 -46.38 77.12
N ALA A 541 -24.11 -45.30 77.51
CA ALA A 541 -23.94 -43.98 76.89
C ALA A 541 -22.54 -43.40 77.15
N ILE A 542 -21.97 -43.66 78.33
CA ILE A 542 -20.61 -43.27 78.72
C ILE A 542 -19.57 -44.04 77.91
N ALA A 543 -19.75 -45.34 77.70
CA ALA A 543 -18.86 -46.13 76.86
C ALA A 543 -18.80 -45.57 75.42
N SER A 544 -19.97 -45.27 74.83
CA SER A 544 -20.03 -44.66 73.49
C SER A 544 -19.41 -43.25 73.47
N GLN A 545 -19.64 -42.44 74.50
CA GLN A 545 -19.06 -41.10 74.56
C GLN A 545 -17.54 -41.13 74.83
N GLN A 546 -17.03 -42.11 75.57
CA GLN A 546 -15.60 -42.31 75.82
C GLN A 546 -14.83 -42.51 74.51
N GLU A 547 -15.39 -43.27 73.56
CA GLU A 547 -14.79 -43.42 72.23
C GLU A 547 -14.71 -42.08 71.49
N LYS A 548 -15.77 -41.26 71.56
CA LYS A 548 -15.78 -39.92 70.94
C LYS A 548 -14.78 -38.96 71.58
N ILE A 549 -14.67 -38.96 72.91
CA ILE A 549 -13.70 -38.14 73.64
C ILE A 549 -12.26 -38.58 73.32
N SER A 550 -12.01 -39.90 73.21
CA SER A 550 -10.71 -40.42 72.78
C SER A 550 -10.38 -40.06 71.33
N GLY A 551 -11.39 -40.05 70.45
CA GLY A 551 -11.28 -39.55 69.09
C GLY A 551 -10.91 -38.06 69.05
N LEU A 552 -11.59 -37.23 69.84
CA LEU A 552 -11.28 -35.80 69.99
C LEU A 552 -9.85 -35.55 70.49
N GLU A 553 -9.40 -36.32 71.49
CA GLU A 553 -8.04 -36.25 72.00
C GLU A 553 -7.02 -36.62 70.92
N THR A 554 -7.27 -37.71 70.19
CA THR A 554 -6.40 -38.17 69.11
C THR A 554 -6.32 -37.12 68.01
N PHE A 555 -7.45 -36.53 67.62
CA PHE A 555 -7.51 -35.49 66.61
C PHE A 555 -6.75 -34.23 67.05
N ALA A 556 -6.97 -33.74 68.27
CA ALA A 556 -6.22 -32.61 68.82
C ALA A 556 -4.70 -32.87 68.84
N ASN A 557 -4.28 -34.07 69.26
CA ASN A 557 -2.87 -34.47 69.26
C ASN A 557 -2.29 -34.51 67.85
N GLN A 558 -3.06 -34.96 66.85
CA GLN A 558 -2.64 -34.94 65.45
C GLN A 558 -2.39 -33.52 64.98
N LEU A 559 -3.32 -32.59 65.22
CA LEU A 559 -3.16 -31.18 64.83
C LEU A 559 -1.92 -30.55 65.49
N ILE A 560 -1.72 -30.77 66.79
CA ILE A 560 -0.54 -30.25 67.51
C ILE A 560 0.76 -30.83 66.92
N ASN A 561 0.80 -32.13 66.64
CA ASN A 561 1.98 -32.80 66.09
C ASN A 561 2.30 -32.36 64.65
N GLN A 562 1.30 -31.90 63.90
CA GLN A 562 1.45 -31.33 62.57
C GLN A 562 1.83 -29.84 62.59
N ASP A 563 2.18 -29.30 63.75
CA ASP A 563 2.55 -27.90 63.95
C ASP A 563 1.45 -26.91 63.51
N HIS A 564 0.21 -27.22 63.86
CA HIS A 564 -0.95 -26.38 63.58
C HIS A 564 -0.76 -24.94 64.11
N TYR A 565 -1.19 -23.93 63.34
CA TYR A 565 -0.95 -22.51 63.68
C TYR A 565 -1.52 -22.09 65.06
N GLU A 566 -2.62 -22.69 65.50
CA GLU A 566 -3.24 -22.55 66.84
C GLU A 566 -2.97 -23.73 67.81
N LYS A 567 -1.82 -24.42 67.69
CA LYS A 567 -1.53 -25.63 68.49
C LYS A 567 -1.68 -25.45 70.01
N ASP A 568 -1.31 -24.28 70.55
CA ASP A 568 -1.38 -24.02 71.99
C ASP A 568 -2.84 -23.91 72.46
N ALA A 569 -3.68 -23.18 71.72
CA ALA A 569 -5.11 -23.07 72.01
C ALA A 569 -5.84 -24.43 71.90
N ILE A 570 -5.47 -25.25 70.90
CA ILE A 570 -5.98 -26.62 70.75
C ILE A 570 -5.61 -27.46 71.97
N ALA A 571 -4.35 -27.39 72.42
CA ALA A 571 -3.88 -28.14 73.58
C ALA A 571 -4.65 -27.76 74.86
N ASP A 572 -4.89 -26.47 75.07
CA ASP A 572 -5.66 -25.97 76.21
C ASP A 572 -7.11 -26.46 76.16
N LYS A 573 -7.79 -26.33 75.01
CA LYS A 573 -9.18 -26.78 74.87
C LYS A 573 -9.30 -28.31 75.05
N ARG A 574 -8.38 -29.09 74.48
CA ARG A 574 -8.30 -30.55 74.67
C ARG A 574 -8.22 -30.89 76.16
N ASN A 575 -7.30 -30.25 76.89
CA ASN A 575 -7.12 -30.50 78.32
C ASN A 575 -8.37 -30.14 79.13
N GLN A 576 -9.05 -29.03 78.80
CA GLN A 576 -10.31 -28.64 79.44
C GLN A 576 -11.40 -29.71 79.26
N ILE A 577 -11.58 -30.23 78.03
CA ILE A 577 -12.56 -31.28 77.73
C ILE A 577 -12.23 -32.57 78.49
N LEU A 578 -10.96 -32.99 78.49
CA LEU A 578 -10.53 -34.22 79.18
C LEU A 578 -10.72 -34.11 80.70
N GLN A 579 -10.34 -32.98 81.31
CA GLN A 579 -10.54 -32.75 82.74
C GLN A 579 -12.01 -32.76 83.12
N ARG A 580 -12.87 -32.11 82.33
CA ARG A 580 -14.33 -32.12 82.56
C ARG A 580 -14.90 -33.53 82.42
N TRP A 581 -14.45 -34.28 81.42
CA TRP A 581 -14.84 -35.67 81.20
C TRP A 581 -14.49 -36.58 82.37
N GLU A 582 -13.26 -36.48 82.90
CA GLU A 582 -12.85 -37.26 84.08
C GLU A 582 -13.66 -36.90 85.33
N ARG A 583 -13.94 -35.59 85.54
CA ARG A 583 -14.80 -35.15 86.64
C ARG A 583 -16.20 -35.74 86.54
N LEU A 584 -16.79 -35.75 85.34
CA LEU A 584 -18.12 -36.33 85.10
C LEU A 584 -18.14 -37.84 85.39
N LYS A 585 -17.13 -38.59 84.91
CA LYS A 585 -16.99 -40.03 85.22
C LYS A 585 -16.85 -40.26 86.72
N GLY A 586 -16.03 -39.46 87.40
CA GLY A 586 -15.87 -39.52 88.86
C GLY A 586 -17.20 -39.32 89.58
N ALA A 587 -17.96 -38.29 89.20
CA ALA A 587 -19.28 -38.02 89.79
C ALA A 587 -20.30 -39.14 89.53
N LEU A 588 -20.25 -39.80 88.36
CA LEU A 588 -21.09 -40.96 88.04
C LEU A 588 -20.73 -42.19 88.88
N ILE A 589 -19.45 -42.46 89.07
CA ILE A 589 -18.98 -43.56 89.93
C ILE A 589 -19.41 -43.30 91.38
N GLU A 590 -19.26 -42.06 91.86
CA GLU A 590 -19.71 -41.68 93.20
C GLU A 590 -21.22 -41.86 93.35
N LYS A 591 -22.02 -41.43 92.36
CA LYS A 591 -23.48 -41.64 92.37
C LYS A 591 -23.84 -43.13 92.36
N ARG A 592 -23.14 -43.97 91.58
CA ARG A 592 -23.33 -45.44 91.58
C ARG A 592 -23.03 -46.05 92.94
N SER A 593 -21.94 -45.64 93.56
CA SER A 593 -21.55 -46.10 94.89
C SER A 593 -22.63 -45.75 95.92
N LYS A 594 -23.09 -44.49 95.93
CA LYS A 594 -24.17 -44.03 96.84
C LYS A 594 -25.49 -44.77 96.58
N LEU A 595 -25.85 -45.02 95.33
CA LEU A 595 -27.05 -45.81 94.99
C LEU A 595 -26.91 -47.27 95.44
N GLY A 596 -25.74 -47.89 95.27
CA GLY A 596 -25.47 -49.26 95.75
C GLY A 596 -25.49 -49.35 97.28
N GLU A 597 -24.99 -48.34 97.97
CA GLU A 597 -25.09 -48.22 99.42
C GLU A 597 -26.54 -48.05 99.88
N SER A 598 -27.32 -47.20 99.18
CA SER A 598 -28.75 -47.05 99.42
C SER A 598 -29.52 -48.36 99.18
N GLN A 599 -29.18 -49.11 98.13
CA GLN A 599 -29.77 -50.42 97.84
C GLN A 599 -29.42 -51.45 98.93
N THR A 600 -28.16 -51.51 99.36
CA THR A 600 -27.71 -52.41 100.44
C THR A 600 -28.42 -52.07 101.74
N LEU A 601 -28.57 -50.78 102.05
CA LEU A 601 -29.28 -50.29 103.22
C LEU A 601 -30.77 -50.66 103.16
N GLN A 602 -31.45 -50.41 102.03
CA GLN A 602 -32.86 -50.79 101.86
C GLN A 602 -33.06 -52.31 101.93
N GLN A 603 -32.15 -53.10 101.36
CA GLN A 603 -32.19 -54.56 101.44
C GLN A 603 -32.01 -55.04 102.88
N PHE A 604 -31.02 -54.49 103.60
CA PHE A 604 -30.82 -54.78 105.02
C PHE A 604 -32.05 -54.41 105.85
N SER A 605 -32.65 -53.23 105.64
CA SER A 605 -33.86 -52.83 106.36
C SER A 605 -35.02 -53.80 106.08
N ARG A 606 -35.23 -54.22 104.84
CA ARG A 606 -36.24 -55.23 104.50
C ARG A 606 -35.97 -56.57 105.16
N ASP A 607 -34.73 -57.07 105.09
CA ASP A 607 -34.33 -58.35 105.70
C ASP A 607 -34.42 -58.28 107.23
N ALA A 608 -34.10 -57.13 107.83
CA ALA A 608 -34.23 -56.88 109.26
C ALA A 608 -35.68 -56.82 109.70
N ASP A 609 -36.56 -56.12 108.96
CA ASP A 609 -38.00 -56.10 109.23
C ASP A 609 -38.60 -57.50 109.09
N GLU A 610 -38.19 -58.28 108.08
CA GLU A 610 -38.64 -59.68 107.91
C GLU A 610 -38.22 -60.57 109.10
N ILE A 611 -36.95 -60.49 109.53
CA ILE A 611 -36.45 -61.27 110.66
C ILE A 611 -37.03 -60.76 111.98
N GLU A 612 -37.22 -59.46 112.17
CA GLU A 612 -37.86 -58.90 113.36
C GLU A 612 -39.31 -59.39 113.47
N ASN A 613 -40.06 -59.35 112.37
CA ASN A 613 -41.42 -59.91 112.32
C ASN A 613 -41.43 -61.42 112.62
N TRP A 614 -40.50 -62.19 112.05
CA TRP A 614 -40.37 -63.62 112.34
C TRP A 614 -39.98 -63.90 113.80
N ILE A 615 -39.04 -63.14 114.37
CA ILE A 615 -38.65 -63.22 115.78
C ILE A 615 -39.85 -62.91 116.67
N ALA A 616 -40.62 -61.87 116.36
CA ALA A 616 -41.81 -61.51 117.11
C ALA A 616 -42.86 -62.64 117.09
N GLU A 617 -43.08 -63.25 115.92
CA GLU A 617 -43.93 -64.44 115.77
C GLU A 617 -43.43 -65.62 116.63
N LYS A 618 -42.13 -65.97 116.55
CA LYS A 618 -41.55 -67.07 117.34
C LYS A 618 -41.50 -66.80 118.83
N PHE A 619 -41.29 -65.56 119.24
CA PHE A 619 -41.35 -65.14 120.63
C PHE A 619 -42.75 -65.30 121.20
N GLN A 620 -43.78 -64.99 120.40
CA GLN A 620 -45.16 -65.25 120.78
C GLN A 620 -45.42 -66.75 120.99
N ILE A 621 -44.93 -67.61 120.09
CA ILE A 621 -45.01 -69.08 120.24
C ILE A 621 -44.25 -69.57 121.49
N ALA A 622 -43.06 -69.03 121.77
CA ALA A 622 -42.26 -69.42 122.93
C ALA A 622 -42.86 -69.00 124.28
N GLN A 623 -43.67 -67.93 124.31
CA GLN A 623 -44.42 -67.51 125.50
C GLN A 623 -45.70 -68.30 125.74
N GLU A 624 -46.13 -69.14 124.81
CA GLU A 624 -47.29 -69.99 125.03
C GLU A 624 -47.02 -70.88 126.25
N GLU A 625 -47.76 -70.68 127.35
CA GLU A 625 -47.64 -71.43 128.61
C GLU A 625 -48.12 -72.90 128.52
N SER A 626 -47.93 -73.52 127.36
CA SER A 626 -48.21 -74.93 127.06
C SER A 626 -47.40 -75.92 127.93
N TYR A 627 -46.39 -75.40 128.65
CA TYR A 627 -45.53 -76.16 129.55
C TYR A 627 -46.20 -76.60 130.88
N ARG A 628 -47.40 -76.11 131.23
CA ARG A 628 -48.05 -76.45 132.52
C ARG A 628 -48.89 -77.74 132.56
N ASP A 629 -49.08 -78.46 131.45
CA ASP A 629 -49.94 -79.68 131.39
C ASP A 629 -49.14 -81.00 131.24
N PRO A 630 -49.20 -81.98 132.18
CA PRO A 630 -48.34 -83.17 132.17
C PRO A 630 -48.61 -84.25 131.09
N THR A 631 -49.68 -84.15 130.29
CA THR A 631 -50.22 -85.32 129.56
C THR A 631 -49.69 -85.59 128.14
N HIS A 632 -48.78 -84.78 127.58
CA HIS A 632 -48.33 -84.93 126.17
C HIS A 632 -46.82 -84.74 125.94
N ILE A 633 -45.98 -85.30 126.81
CA ILE A 633 -44.51 -85.14 126.77
C ILE A 633 -43.89 -85.48 125.39
N GLN A 634 -44.36 -86.51 124.70
CA GLN A 634 -43.75 -86.96 123.44
C GLN A 634 -44.08 -86.04 122.23
N GLN A 635 -45.30 -85.53 122.16
CA GLN A 635 -45.72 -84.55 121.14
C GLN A 635 -45.09 -83.17 121.41
N LYS A 636 -44.89 -82.84 122.69
CA LYS A 636 -44.15 -81.65 123.15
C LYS A 636 -42.68 -81.72 122.77
N HIS A 637 -42.04 -82.89 122.94
CA HIS A 637 -40.67 -83.11 122.48
C HIS A 637 -40.55 -82.95 120.96
N GLN A 638 -41.51 -83.44 120.17
CA GLN A 638 -41.50 -83.25 118.71
C GLN A 638 -41.71 -81.79 118.29
N LYS A 639 -42.65 -81.05 118.91
CA LYS A 639 -42.84 -79.62 118.64
C LYS A 639 -41.63 -78.79 119.05
N GLN A 640 -41.00 -79.13 120.17
CA GLN A 640 -39.75 -78.53 120.60
C GLN A 640 -38.62 -78.87 119.63
N GLN A 641 -38.50 -80.11 119.17
CA GLN A 641 -37.55 -80.50 118.12
C GLN A 641 -37.77 -79.74 116.81
N ALA A 642 -39.03 -79.49 116.43
CA ALA A 642 -39.35 -78.70 115.24
C ALA A 642 -39.02 -77.22 115.42
N PHE A 643 -39.32 -76.64 116.59
CA PHE A 643 -38.94 -75.26 116.94
C PHE A 643 -37.41 -75.08 116.99
N GLU A 644 -36.70 -76.04 117.59
CA GLU A 644 -35.23 -76.08 117.59
C GLU A 644 -34.65 -76.27 116.19
N ALA A 645 -35.29 -77.07 115.33
CA ALA A 645 -34.89 -77.23 113.93
C ALA A 645 -35.12 -75.95 113.11
N GLU A 646 -36.23 -75.23 113.33
CA GLU A 646 -36.49 -73.93 112.68
C GLU A 646 -35.55 -72.82 113.18
N LEU A 647 -35.25 -72.80 114.48
CA LEU A 647 -34.22 -71.93 115.06
C LEU A 647 -32.85 -72.25 114.45
N ALA A 648 -32.47 -73.52 114.34
CA ALA A 648 -31.23 -73.94 113.72
C ALA A 648 -31.17 -73.59 112.23
N ALA A 649 -32.28 -73.73 111.49
CA ALA A 649 -32.37 -73.38 110.08
C ALA A 649 -32.29 -71.87 109.80
N ASN A 650 -32.76 -71.04 110.74
CA ASN A 650 -32.66 -69.57 110.64
C ASN A 650 -31.43 -68.99 111.35
N ALA A 651 -30.68 -69.79 112.12
CA ALA A 651 -29.48 -69.36 112.83
C ALA A 651 -28.45 -68.75 111.87
N ASP A 652 -28.22 -69.39 110.72
CA ASP A 652 -27.31 -68.88 109.70
C ASP A 652 -27.82 -67.59 109.04
N ARG A 653 -29.15 -67.48 108.80
CA ARG A 653 -29.77 -66.28 108.22
C ARG A 653 -29.65 -65.09 109.18
N ILE A 654 -29.90 -65.32 110.47
CA ILE A 654 -29.75 -64.32 111.53
C ILE A 654 -28.28 -63.93 111.71
N ALA A 655 -27.36 -64.89 111.73
CA ALA A 655 -25.93 -64.63 111.83
C ALA A 655 -25.42 -63.82 110.62
N THR A 656 -25.93 -64.12 109.42
CA THR A 656 -25.62 -63.37 108.20
C THR A 656 -26.15 -61.94 108.28
N LEU A 657 -27.39 -61.74 108.76
CA LEU A 657 -27.98 -60.41 108.94
C LEU A 657 -27.24 -59.58 110.00
N ILE A 658 -26.86 -60.18 111.14
CA ILE A 658 -26.03 -59.52 112.16
C ILE A 658 -24.68 -59.12 111.58
N THR A 659 -24.04 -60.03 110.84
CA THR A 659 -22.74 -59.74 110.20
C THR A 659 -22.88 -58.62 109.17
N ALA A 660 -23.96 -58.62 108.38
CA ALA A 660 -24.25 -57.55 107.42
C ALA A 660 -24.51 -56.20 108.12
N GLY A 661 -25.26 -56.19 109.22
CA GLY A 661 -25.50 -55.00 110.04
C GLY A 661 -24.21 -54.48 110.69
N GLN A 662 -23.37 -55.36 111.23
CA GLN A 662 -22.07 -54.99 111.80
C GLN A 662 -21.14 -54.39 110.74
N ASN A 663 -21.10 -54.96 109.53
CA ASN A 663 -20.32 -54.41 108.42
C ASN A 663 -20.82 -53.02 107.98
N LEU A 664 -22.13 -52.74 108.05
CA LEU A 664 -22.69 -51.41 107.77
C LEU A 664 -22.29 -50.39 108.84
N ILE A 665 -22.25 -50.81 110.11
CA ILE A 665 -21.82 -49.98 111.25
C ILE A 665 -20.32 -49.67 111.16
N ASP A 666 -19.49 -50.69 110.95
CA ASP A 666 -18.04 -50.57 110.87
C ASP A 666 -17.59 -49.77 109.63
N GLY A 667 -18.36 -49.85 108.55
CA GLY A 667 -18.16 -49.07 107.32
C GLY A 667 -18.54 -47.59 107.44
N SER A 668 -19.05 -47.12 108.59
CA SER A 668 -19.51 -45.74 108.80
C SER A 668 -20.56 -45.27 107.77
N LYS A 669 -21.33 -46.21 107.20
CA LYS A 669 -22.28 -45.99 106.09
C LYS A 669 -23.67 -45.51 106.54
N CYS A 670 -23.81 -45.13 107.81
CA CYS A 670 -25.10 -44.78 108.40
C CYS A 670 -25.17 -43.26 108.66
N ALA A 671 -25.56 -42.50 107.64
CA ALA A 671 -25.88 -41.07 107.81
C ALA A 671 -27.25 -40.82 108.47
N GLY A 672 -27.98 -41.87 108.86
CA GLY A 672 -29.22 -41.78 109.64
C GLY A 672 -29.27 -42.92 110.65
N GLY A 673 -29.54 -42.61 111.92
CA GLY A 673 -29.45 -43.52 113.07
C GLY A 673 -30.44 -44.70 113.12
N GLU A 674 -30.95 -45.17 111.98
CA GLU A 674 -31.91 -46.29 111.90
C GLU A 674 -31.23 -47.66 112.01
N VAL A 675 -30.07 -47.87 111.37
CA VAL A 675 -29.35 -49.16 111.38
C VAL A 675 -28.84 -49.58 112.78
N PRO A 676 -28.28 -48.67 113.60
CA PRO A 676 -27.85 -49.02 114.95
C PRO A 676 -29.03 -49.44 115.84
N SER A 677 -30.20 -48.82 115.65
CA SER A 677 -31.41 -49.13 116.41
C SER A 677 -31.95 -50.51 116.07
N ALA A 678 -32.08 -50.83 114.78
CA ALA A 678 -32.57 -52.14 114.32
C ALA A 678 -31.62 -53.28 114.74
N SER A 679 -30.31 -53.09 114.55
CA SER A 679 -29.30 -54.11 114.88
C SER A 679 -29.22 -54.39 116.39
N VAL A 680 -29.27 -53.35 117.22
CA VAL A 680 -29.27 -53.49 118.69
C VAL A 680 -30.56 -54.16 119.17
N LYS A 681 -31.73 -53.79 118.63
CA LYS A 681 -33.00 -54.46 118.96
C LYS A 681 -32.98 -55.94 118.56
N LEU A 682 -32.48 -56.26 117.36
CA LEU A 682 -32.37 -57.64 116.88
C LEU A 682 -31.47 -58.47 117.79
N LEU A 683 -30.27 -57.99 118.13
CA LEU A 683 -29.34 -58.65 119.04
C LEU A 683 -29.93 -58.85 120.44
N THR A 684 -30.68 -57.88 120.93
CA THR A 684 -31.36 -57.97 122.24
C THR A 684 -32.45 -59.04 122.20
N ASN A 685 -33.28 -59.05 121.15
CA ASN A 685 -34.37 -60.02 120.98
C ASN A 685 -33.86 -61.45 120.76
N ILE A 686 -32.77 -61.63 120.00
CA ILE A 686 -32.11 -62.92 119.78
C ILE A 686 -31.50 -63.45 121.07
N SER A 687 -30.81 -62.58 121.83
CA SER A 687 -30.26 -62.95 123.14
C SER A 687 -31.36 -63.37 124.12
N PHE A 688 -32.53 -62.71 124.05
CA PHE A 688 -33.69 -63.07 124.84
C PHE A 688 -34.31 -64.41 124.40
N LEU A 689 -34.43 -64.68 123.09
CA LEU A 689 -34.91 -65.96 122.56
C LEU A 689 -33.97 -67.12 122.91
N PHE A 690 -32.65 -66.93 122.83
CA PHE A 690 -31.68 -67.94 123.25
C PHE A 690 -31.74 -68.18 124.76
N ALA A 691 -31.86 -67.12 125.57
CA ALA A 691 -32.05 -67.24 127.02
C ALA A 691 -33.35 -67.99 127.36
N LEU A 692 -34.44 -67.73 126.64
CA LEU A 692 -35.70 -68.48 126.77
C LEU A 692 -35.50 -69.94 126.38
N SER A 693 -34.80 -70.25 125.28
CA SER A 693 -34.51 -71.63 124.91
C SER A 693 -33.68 -72.35 125.98
N CYS A 694 -32.70 -71.68 126.59
CA CYS A 694 -31.86 -72.23 127.66
C CYS A 694 -32.63 -72.40 128.98
N VAL A 695 -33.55 -71.49 129.28
CA VAL A 695 -34.47 -71.62 130.43
C VAL A 695 -35.43 -72.76 130.20
N PHE A 696 -35.98 -72.92 128.99
CA PHE A 696 -36.80 -74.07 128.62
C PHE A 696 -36.01 -75.38 128.67
N TYR A 697 -34.77 -75.41 128.17
CA TYR A 697 -33.88 -76.58 128.21
C TYR A 697 -33.49 -76.95 129.65
N SER A 698 -33.27 -75.94 130.51
CA SER A 698 -32.98 -76.12 131.94
C SER A 698 -34.22 -76.59 132.70
N CYS A 699 -35.40 -76.05 132.42
CA CYS A 699 -36.67 -76.55 132.95
C CYS A 699 -36.93 -77.99 132.50
N HIS A 700 -36.64 -78.33 131.24
CA HIS A 700 -36.79 -79.68 130.72
C HIS A 700 -35.79 -80.67 131.36
N GLN A 701 -34.53 -80.28 131.60
CA GLN A 701 -33.57 -81.11 132.35
C GLN A 701 -33.96 -81.28 133.82
N VAL A 702 -34.57 -80.28 134.44
CA VAL A 702 -35.06 -80.33 135.82
C VAL A 702 -36.29 -81.22 135.93
N ASP A 703 -37.19 -81.21 134.95
CA ASP A 703 -38.38 -82.07 134.92
C ASP A 703 -38.04 -83.52 134.51
N LEU A 704 -37.10 -83.75 133.59
CA LEU A 704 -36.56 -85.10 133.31
C LEU A 704 -35.81 -85.71 134.50
N LYS A 705 -35.19 -84.88 135.36
CA LYS A 705 -34.58 -85.32 136.63
C LYS A 705 -35.60 -85.53 137.75
N ARG A 706 -36.78 -84.90 137.69
CA ARG A 706 -37.89 -85.11 138.65
C ARG A 706 -38.82 -86.26 138.26
N SER A 707 -38.75 -86.75 137.02
CA SER A 707 -39.56 -87.87 136.51
C SER A 707 -38.83 -89.23 136.51
N ARG A 708 -37.61 -89.33 137.06
CA ARG A 708 -36.85 -90.57 137.25
C ARG A 708 -36.84 -91.04 138.69
#